data_AF-A0A1I7H469-F1
#
_entry.id   AF-A0A1I7H469-F1
#
_cell.length_a   1.000
_cell.length_b   1.000
_cell.length_c   1.000
_cell.angle_alpha   90.00
_cell.angle_beta   90.00
_cell.angle_gamma   90.00
#
_symmetry.space_group_name_H-M   'P 1'
#
loop_
_entity.id
_entity.type
_entity.pdbx_description
1 polymer ?
#
loop_
_entity_poly.entity_id
_entity_poly.type
_entity_poly.pdbx_seq_one_letter_code
_entity_poly.pdbx_strand_id
1 'polypeptide(L)'
;MPQPPKTLLPLGAALMVGGLSISAFAAEGDDYPKKTPVLPTIKVEAGAEAEKDGYRATTTRVGKTLQDPHDIPQAVTTVTNQLMQDQQVSSLKDALRNVAGLTFNAAEGGRSGDNMMLRGFYTFGDIYLDGIRDTAQYNRETFYLEQIDVLRGAGAMMFGRGQAGGVINQVSKVPHLGDRGKITGSVGMYGYYEMTGDFNKQITDTIAFRFNGMKRFDGGWRKNPAANDRPTLERDGVAASLGIGLNTDNELILSHIYTTVDDKPDYGVSFDSTTRKPQEKFPVKYYWGTNSTFDKGTVNISTASFTHRFSPASEWRTQVRYADYERSYWARTPSLTIAPNAEGKICNTPTSCSGGPTRSMNYKTITVQTDYNHRFHLFGMNHDFLLGGEYLNEDSFRHSLQNFGGTTSANPPLFRPYKANSAGIPVEFNSDTYAVYVQNTVEFIPKWKLTLGGRRDEMRATYSSATSPKLNYGQWSTRAALSYHFSDQSHIYMASSSSFSPTADLYQLTVQPLPPERSNVKEIGAKWLLFDGDLALRTALYHAEKKWERNTDLESTAAILTKKRRTNGIELELAGRITPNWEVFSGLALMDPEILEVAENVNATTGVLTSANPDYKGRRPRNTPPYTFNLWTTYKLPYGWKIGGGVEVKGKRYGYNPSGTGPIPTLPGETKFHPNTAPAYMRWDAMVAYEQPRWAMRLNVQNVFNTTYYDAIYDNGPFTIPGQRRRVIMTAEYKF
;
A
#
# COMPACT_ATOMS: atom_id res chain seq x y z
N MET A 1 -4.82 -51.78 36.53
CA MET A 1 -6.18 -51.46 36.03
C MET A 1 -6.33 -49.94 35.98
N PRO A 2 -6.30 -49.31 34.79
CA PRO A 2 -6.47 -47.87 34.64
C PRO A 2 -7.81 -47.51 33.96
N GLN A 3 -8.32 -46.34 34.33
CA GLN A 3 -9.57 -45.73 33.87
C GLN A 3 -9.54 -45.30 32.38
N PRO A 4 -10.71 -45.21 31.71
CA PRO A 4 -10.81 -44.98 30.28
C PRO A 4 -10.76 -43.49 29.86
N PRO A 5 -10.49 -43.22 28.57
CA PRO A 5 -10.22 -41.89 28.03
C PRO A 5 -11.46 -41.16 27.48
N LYS A 6 -11.28 -39.85 27.31
CA LYS A 6 -12.19 -38.85 26.76
C LYS A 6 -12.44 -39.03 25.26
N THR A 7 -13.70 -38.94 24.86
CA THR A 7 -14.20 -39.04 23.48
C THR A 7 -14.03 -37.71 22.73
N LEU A 8 -13.42 -37.76 21.55
CA LEU A 8 -13.43 -36.72 20.53
C LEU A 8 -14.55 -37.02 19.53
N LEU A 9 -15.39 -36.04 19.21
CA LEU A 9 -16.42 -36.11 18.17
C LEU A 9 -15.84 -35.66 16.82
N PRO A 10 -16.14 -36.37 15.71
CA PRO A 10 -15.82 -35.94 14.36
C PRO A 10 -16.97 -35.08 13.79
N LEU A 11 -16.66 -33.88 13.30
CA LEU A 11 -17.61 -33.13 12.47
C LEU A 11 -17.36 -33.49 11.00
N GLY A 12 -18.24 -34.35 10.48
CA GLY A 12 -18.43 -34.62 9.06
C GLY A 12 -19.31 -33.56 8.38
N ALA A 13 -19.18 -33.53 7.06
CA ALA A 13 -19.78 -32.60 6.12
C ALA A 13 -21.31 -32.47 6.17
N ALA A 14 -21.81 -31.30 5.77
CA ALA A 14 -23.14 -31.15 5.18
C ALA A 14 -23.06 -30.14 4.02
N LEU A 15 -23.12 -30.69 2.81
CA LEU A 15 -23.28 -30.01 1.53
C LEU A 15 -24.65 -30.48 0.97
N MET A 16 -25.41 -29.53 0.43
CA MET A 16 -26.49 -29.68 -0.57
C MET A 16 -27.89 -30.14 -0.10
N VAL A 17 -28.91 -29.31 -0.36
CA VAL A 17 -29.90 -29.42 -1.46
C VAL A 17 -31.18 -28.65 -1.10
N GLY A 18 -31.60 -27.77 -2.00
CA GLY A 18 -32.95 -27.22 -2.14
C GLY A 18 -32.93 -26.26 -3.32
N GLY A 19 -33.46 -26.54 -4.52
CA GLY A 19 -34.64 -27.34 -4.85
C GLY A 19 -35.73 -26.38 -5.33
N LEU A 20 -35.52 -25.71 -6.48
CA LEU A 20 -36.56 -24.90 -7.14
C LEU A 20 -37.08 -25.65 -8.36
N SER A 21 -38.37 -25.93 -8.28
CA SER A 21 -39.23 -26.68 -9.19
C SER A 21 -39.47 -25.96 -10.51
N ILE A 22 -39.23 -26.69 -11.62
CA ILE A 22 -39.67 -26.35 -12.98
C ILE A 22 -41.12 -26.80 -13.10
N SER A 23 -42.03 -25.86 -13.43
CA SER A 23 -43.39 -26.19 -13.87
C SER A 23 -43.46 -25.98 -15.39
N ALA A 24 -43.76 -27.05 -16.11
CA ALA A 24 -44.03 -27.03 -17.54
C ALA A 24 -45.47 -26.59 -17.79
N PHE A 25 -45.67 -25.65 -18.70
CA PHE A 25 -46.93 -25.43 -19.41
C PHE A 25 -46.64 -25.44 -20.91
N ALA A 26 -47.36 -26.30 -21.63
CA ALA A 26 -47.61 -26.29 -23.06
C ALA A 26 -49.15 -26.21 -23.20
N ALA A 27 -49.80 -25.60 -24.19
CA ALA A 27 -49.45 -24.83 -25.37
C ALA A 27 -50.71 -24.07 -25.79
N GLU A 28 -50.59 -22.99 -26.56
CA GLU A 28 -51.55 -22.67 -27.62
C GLU A 28 -50.89 -21.71 -28.63
N GLY A 29 -51.08 -22.01 -29.92
CA GLY A 29 -50.51 -21.24 -31.02
C GLY A 29 -51.53 -20.23 -31.52
N ASP A 30 -51.08 -18.98 -31.68
CA ASP A 30 -51.76 -17.98 -32.49
C ASP A 30 -50.76 -17.33 -33.45
N ASP A 31 -51.18 -17.33 -34.72
CA ASP A 31 -50.46 -16.82 -35.88
C ASP A 31 -50.69 -15.30 -36.01
N TYR A 32 -49.62 -14.50 -35.86
CA TYR A 32 -49.64 -13.06 -36.14
C TYR A 32 -48.49 -12.67 -37.07
N PRO A 33 -48.73 -11.78 -38.06
CA PRO A 33 -47.78 -11.50 -39.14
C PRO A 33 -46.53 -10.78 -38.64
N LYS A 34 -45.36 -11.33 -39.01
CA LYS A 34 -44.02 -10.77 -38.75
C LYS A 34 -43.88 -9.35 -39.32
N LYS A 35 -43.93 -8.34 -38.44
CA LYS A 35 -43.25 -7.05 -38.68
C LYS A 35 -41.81 -7.18 -38.20
N THR A 36 -40.86 -7.02 -39.12
CA THR A 36 -39.42 -6.95 -38.83
C THR A 36 -39.17 -5.83 -37.81
N PRO A 37 -38.69 -6.13 -36.59
CA PRO A 37 -38.32 -5.08 -35.65
C PRO A 37 -37.06 -4.40 -36.16
N VAL A 38 -37.21 -3.18 -36.69
CA VAL A 38 -36.08 -2.28 -36.92
C VAL A 38 -35.63 -1.79 -35.55
N LEU A 39 -34.52 -2.34 -35.06
CA LEU A 39 -33.87 -1.85 -33.84
C LEU A 39 -33.50 -0.37 -34.05
N PRO A 40 -33.83 0.53 -33.12
CA PRO A 40 -33.35 1.91 -33.19
C PRO A 40 -31.82 1.92 -33.22
N THR A 41 -31.24 2.76 -34.07
CA THR A 41 -29.80 2.95 -34.16
C THR A 41 -29.24 3.37 -32.80
N ILE A 42 -28.61 2.44 -32.10
CA ILE A 42 -27.79 2.76 -30.92
C ILE A 42 -26.52 3.43 -31.46
N LYS A 43 -26.47 4.76 -31.40
CA LYS A 43 -25.18 5.46 -31.43
C LYS A 43 -24.45 5.12 -30.14
N VAL A 44 -23.59 4.11 -30.18
CA VAL A 44 -22.59 3.91 -29.13
C VAL A 44 -21.55 5.00 -29.33
N GLU A 45 -21.70 6.12 -28.63
CA GLU A 45 -20.62 7.09 -28.47
C GLU A 45 -19.57 6.47 -27.54
N ALA A 46 -18.73 5.58 -28.08
CA ALA A 46 -17.58 4.99 -27.39
C ALA A 46 -16.44 6.01 -27.13
N GLY A 47 -16.76 7.31 -27.02
CA GLY A 47 -15.80 8.41 -26.91
C GLY A 47 -15.81 9.13 -25.57
N ALA A 48 -16.86 8.98 -24.75
CA ALA A 48 -16.86 9.39 -23.36
C ALA A 48 -16.59 8.15 -22.52
N GLU A 49 -15.43 8.06 -21.86
CA GLU A 49 -15.24 7.08 -20.80
C GLU A 49 -16.39 7.28 -19.80
N ALA A 50 -17.38 6.37 -19.80
CA ALA A 50 -18.45 6.40 -18.83
C ALA A 50 -17.79 6.48 -17.45
N GLU A 51 -18.19 7.48 -16.65
CA GLU A 51 -17.64 7.70 -15.31
C GLU A 51 -17.53 6.33 -14.62
N LYS A 52 -16.31 5.89 -14.28
CA LYS A 52 -16.06 4.66 -13.52
C LYS A 52 -16.50 4.87 -12.08
N ASP A 53 -17.77 5.18 -11.94
CA ASP A 53 -18.42 5.55 -10.71
C ASP A 53 -18.75 4.28 -9.95
N GLY A 54 -18.37 4.30 -8.68
CA GLY A 54 -18.68 3.25 -7.72
C GLY A 54 -17.45 2.64 -7.08
N TYR A 55 -17.68 1.64 -6.23
CA TYR A 55 -16.67 0.98 -5.40
C TYR A 55 -16.09 -0.27 -6.05
N ARG A 56 -16.67 -0.74 -7.17
CA ARG A 56 -16.11 -1.84 -7.98
C ARG A 56 -15.29 -1.26 -9.13
N ALA A 57 -14.00 -1.57 -9.15
CA ALA A 57 -13.18 -1.33 -10.34
C ALA A 57 -13.43 -2.42 -11.41
N THR A 58 -13.48 -1.99 -12.66
CA THR A 58 -13.68 -2.83 -13.86
C THR A 58 -12.46 -2.84 -14.78
N THR A 59 -11.44 -2.04 -14.48
CA THR A 59 -10.21 -1.97 -15.29
C THR A 59 -8.99 -1.81 -14.40
N THR A 60 -7.93 -2.55 -14.68
CA THR A 60 -6.61 -2.40 -14.07
C THR A 60 -5.53 -2.86 -15.05
N ARG A 61 -4.30 -2.35 -14.88
CA ARG A 61 -3.08 -2.86 -15.53
C ARG A 61 -2.15 -3.56 -14.55
N VAL A 62 -2.61 -3.90 -13.34
CA VAL A 62 -1.77 -4.60 -12.34
C VAL A 62 -1.34 -6.00 -12.82
N GLY A 63 -2.08 -6.60 -13.75
CA GLY A 63 -1.71 -7.82 -14.48
C GLY A 63 -0.82 -7.58 -15.71
N LYS A 64 -0.21 -6.39 -15.85
CA LYS A 64 0.56 -5.89 -17.03
C LYS A 64 -0.22 -5.70 -18.33
N THR A 65 -1.44 -6.23 -18.41
CA THR A 65 -2.40 -5.97 -19.49
C THR A 65 -3.65 -5.27 -18.94
N LEU A 66 -4.31 -4.46 -19.76
CA LEU A 66 -5.56 -3.81 -19.38
C LEU A 66 -6.70 -4.85 -19.37
N GLN A 67 -7.24 -5.13 -18.19
CA GLN A 67 -8.25 -6.16 -17.98
C GLN A 67 -9.12 -5.86 -16.73
N ASP A 68 -10.20 -6.60 -16.54
CA ASP A 68 -10.99 -6.53 -15.30
C ASP A 68 -10.21 -7.19 -14.14
N PRO A 69 -10.15 -6.59 -12.93
CA PRO A 69 -9.59 -7.26 -11.75
C PRO A 69 -10.21 -8.63 -11.42
N HIS A 70 -11.42 -8.91 -11.91
CA HIS A 70 -12.06 -10.22 -11.87
C HIS A 70 -11.17 -11.27 -12.53
N ASP A 71 -10.67 -11.04 -13.74
CA ASP A 71 -10.01 -12.06 -14.57
C ASP A 71 -8.60 -12.46 -14.11
N ILE A 72 -8.01 -11.70 -13.21
CA ILE A 72 -6.66 -11.99 -12.68
C ILE A 72 -6.74 -13.19 -11.72
N PRO A 73 -6.04 -14.31 -11.92
CA PRO A 73 -6.09 -15.47 -11.01
C PRO A 73 -5.20 -15.26 -9.77
N GLN A 74 -5.48 -14.19 -9.03
CA GLN A 74 -4.81 -13.75 -7.81
C GLN A 74 -5.71 -12.76 -7.06
N ALA A 75 -5.55 -12.66 -5.73
CA ALA A 75 -6.25 -11.69 -4.91
C ALA A 75 -5.86 -10.24 -5.28
N VAL A 76 -6.85 -9.45 -5.69
CA VAL A 76 -6.71 -8.03 -6.06
C VAL A 76 -7.78 -7.23 -5.33
N THR A 77 -7.35 -6.14 -4.70
CA THR A 77 -8.23 -5.11 -4.13
C THR A 77 -8.02 -3.82 -4.92
N THR A 78 -9.09 -3.11 -5.27
CA THR A 78 -8.96 -1.78 -5.87
C THR A 78 -9.70 -0.75 -5.03
N VAL A 79 -8.97 0.27 -4.58
CA VAL A 79 -9.54 1.44 -3.91
C VAL A 79 -9.80 2.50 -4.99
N THR A 80 -11.05 2.61 -5.40
CA THR A 80 -11.52 3.51 -6.47
C THR A 80 -11.50 4.98 -6.07
N ASN A 81 -11.46 5.89 -7.06
CA ASN A 81 -11.59 7.33 -6.84
C ASN A 81 -12.85 7.69 -6.04
N GLN A 82 -13.99 7.09 -6.38
CA GLN A 82 -15.27 7.35 -5.72
C GLN A 82 -15.23 6.99 -4.21
N LEU A 83 -14.65 5.84 -3.86
CA LEU A 83 -14.46 5.43 -2.48
C LEU A 83 -13.56 6.42 -1.71
N MET A 84 -12.43 6.83 -2.31
CA MET A 84 -11.52 7.80 -1.70
C MET A 84 -12.22 9.15 -1.47
N GLN A 85 -13.00 9.61 -2.44
CA GLN A 85 -13.77 10.83 -2.32
C GLN A 85 -14.81 10.73 -1.20
N ASP A 86 -15.64 9.69 -1.17
CA ASP A 86 -16.73 9.54 -0.17
C ASP A 86 -16.20 9.49 1.26
N GLN A 87 -15.01 8.94 1.46
CA GLN A 87 -14.35 8.82 2.77
C GLN A 87 -13.51 10.05 3.17
N GLN A 88 -13.36 11.04 2.28
CA GLN A 88 -12.43 12.16 2.43
C GLN A 88 -11.00 11.68 2.70
N VAL A 89 -10.49 10.86 1.78
CA VAL A 89 -9.15 10.27 1.82
C VAL A 89 -8.19 11.07 0.94
N SER A 90 -7.21 11.70 1.60
CA SER A 90 -6.24 12.58 0.95
C SER A 90 -4.82 12.00 0.90
N SER A 91 -4.57 10.86 1.55
CA SER A 91 -3.25 10.20 1.58
C SER A 91 -3.33 8.73 1.19
N LEU A 92 -2.24 8.19 0.63
CA LEU A 92 -2.12 6.77 0.33
C LEU A 92 -2.35 5.91 1.57
N LYS A 93 -1.78 6.34 2.70
CA LYS A 93 -1.96 5.68 3.99
C LYS A 93 -3.45 5.54 4.36
N ASP A 94 -4.24 6.61 4.23
CA ASP A 94 -5.66 6.57 4.57
C ASP A 94 -6.46 5.74 3.57
N ALA A 95 -6.12 5.79 2.28
CA ALA A 95 -6.74 4.95 1.25
C ALA A 95 -6.58 3.46 1.55
N LEU A 96 -5.38 3.07 1.98
CA LEU A 96 -5.02 1.69 2.26
C LEU A 96 -5.60 1.14 3.57
N ARG A 97 -6.31 1.95 4.37
CA ARG A 97 -7.17 1.44 5.46
C ARG A 97 -8.29 0.52 4.96
N ASN A 98 -8.70 0.71 3.71
CA ASN A 98 -9.68 -0.14 3.03
C ASN A 98 -9.09 -1.52 2.65
N VAL A 99 -7.78 -1.70 2.70
CA VAL A 99 -7.16 -2.97 2.31
C VAL A 99 -7.07 -3.90 3.51
N ALA A 100 -7.73 -5.05 3.42
CA ALA A 100 -7.64 -6.08 4.45
C ALA A 100 -6.23 -6.71 4.50
N GLY A 101 -5.80 -7.14 5.68
CA GLY A 101 -4.48 -7.73 5.91
C GLY A 101 -3.35 -6.69 5.97
N LEU A 102 -3.68 -5.40 6.01
CA LEU A 102 -2.71 -4.30 6.01
C LEU A 102 -2.57 -3.63 7.40
N THR A 103 -1.33 -3.31 7.77
CA THR A 103 -1.00 -2.53 8.97
C THR A 103 0.07 -1.49 8.69
N PHE A 104 0.08 -0.41 9.48
CA PHE A 104 1.05 0.67 9.32
C PHE A 104 2.21 0.54 10.31
N ASN A 105 3.41 0.78 9.83
CA ASN A 105 4.61 0.92 10.65
C ASN A 105 4.81 2.39 10.99
N ALA A 106 5.31 2.66 12.19
CA ALA A 106 5.77 4.00 12.55
C ALA A 106 7.15 4.26 11.94
N ALA A 107 7.52 5.52 11.85
CA ALA A 107 8.85 5.92 11.42
C ALA A 107 9.88 5.68 12.55
N GLU A 108 10.89 4.84 12.35
CA GLU A 108 12.11 4.76 13.16
C GLU A 108 13.15 3.89 12.42
N GLY A 109 14.38 3.78 12.93
CA GLY A 109 15.44 3.00 12.28
C GLY A 109 15.84 3.59 10.93
N GLY A 110 15.83 4.92 10.80
CA GLY A 110 16.12 5.62 9.56
C GLY A 110 15.09 5.48 8.43
N ARG A 111 13.96 4.77 8.63
CA ARG A 111 12.88 4.66 7.63
C ARG A 111 11.63 5.43 8.04
N SER A 112 11.07 6.19 7.11
CA SER A 112 9.86 7.01 7.31
C SER A 112 9.14 7.26 5.98
N GLY A 113 7.91 7.77 6.04
CA GLY A 113 7.02 7.85 4.87
C GLY A 113 5.94 6.75 4.92
N ASP A 114 5.35 6.43 3.76
CA ASP A 114 4.39 5.33 3.65
C ASP A 114 5.07 3.98 3.92
N ASN A 115 4.86 3.46 5.13
CA ASN A 115 5.50 2.25 5.61
C ASN A 115 4.46 1.30 6.21
N MET A 116 4.40 0.08 5.68
CA MET A 116 3.28 -0.83 5.92
C MET A 116 3.72 -2.30 5.88
N MET A 117 2.82 -3.15 6.37
CA MET A 117 2.86 -4.60 6.20
C MET A 117 1.59 -5.04 5.46
N LEU A 118 1.72 -5.99 4.53
CA LEU A 118 0.62 -6.66 3.85
C LEU A 118 0.78 -8.17 4.04
N ARG A 119 -0.28 -8.86 4.51
CA ARG A 119 -0.20 -10.27 4.96
C ARG A 119 0.89 -10.52 6.02
N GLY A 120 1.26 -9.47 6.77
CA GLY A 120 2.34 -9.49 7.74
C GLY A 120 3.75 -9.36 7.16
N PHE A 121 3.91 -9.10 5.87
CA PHE A 121 5.21 -8.86 5.24
C PHE A 121 5.37 -7.39 4.91
N TYR A 122 6.56 -6.88 5.15
CA TYR A 122 6.92 -5.49 4.90
C TYR A 122 6.74 -5.14 3.41
N THR A 123 6.20 -3.98 3.06
CA THR A 123 5.85 -3.61 1.66
C THR A 123 6.49 -2.34 1.13
N PHE A 124 7.43 -1.74 1.88
CA PHE A 124 8.03 -0.46 1.47
C PHE A 124 8.71 -0.51 0.09
N GLY A 125 9.21 -1.70 -0.29
CA GLY A 125 9.84 -1.93 -1.59
C GLY A 125 8.88 -2.20 -2.74
N ASP A 126 7.58 -2.23 -2.44
CA ASP A 126 6.52 -2.76 -3.30
C ASP A 126 5.43 -1.73 -3.58
N ILE A 127 5.78 -0.44 -3.52
CA ILE A 127 4.93 0.67 -3.93
C ILE A 127 5.31 1.07 -5.35
N TYR A 128 4.30 1.23 -6.19
CA TYR A 128 4.43 1.53 -7.61
C TYR A 128 3.50 2.68 -7.99
N LEU A 129 3.83 3.35 -9.07
CA LEU A 129 2.99 4.32 -9.76
C LEU A 129 2.95 3.93 -11.24
N ASP A 130 1.77 3.67 -11.79
CA ASP A 130 1.56 3.24 -13.18
C ASP A 130 2.41 2.01 -13.58
N GLY A 131 2.61 1.10 -12.64
CA GLY A 131 3.39 -0.12 -12.81
C GLY A 131 4.91 0.05 -12.71
N ILE A 132 5.43 1.27 -12.52
CA ILE A 132 6.84 1.57 -12.30
C ILE A 132 7.12 1.71 -10.82
N ARG A 133 8.21 1.10 -10.35
CA ARG A 133 8.60 1.06 -8.94
C ARG A 133 8.88 2.46 -8.38
N ASP A 134 8.31 2.77 -7.21
CA ASP A 134 8.50 4.02 -6.48
C ASP A 134 8.79 3.70 -5.00
N THR A 135 10.07 3.50 -4.68
CA THR A 135 10.52 3.14 -3.32
C THR A 135 11.09 4.31 -2.52
N ALA A 136 10.86 5.54 -3.00
CA ALA A 136 11.31 6.73 -2.30
C ALA A 136 10.63 6.86 -0.92
N GLN A 137 11.38 7.36 0.06
CA GLN A 137 10.90 7.54 1.43
C GLN A 137 10.11 8.84 1.55
N TYR A 138 8.82 8.83 1.22
CA TYR A 138 7.90 9.95 1.42
C TYR A 138 6.47 9.44 1.64
N ASN A 139 5.56 10.37 1.95
CA ASN A 139 4.14 10.08 2.08
C ASN A 139 3.42 10.56 0.81
N ARG A 140 2.61 9.71 0.19
CA ARG A 140 1.96 9.93 -1.10
C ARG A 140 0.55 10.52 -0.94
N GLU A 141 0.20 11.43 -1.84
CA GLU A 141 -1.10 12.12 -1.89
C GLU A 141 -2.00 11.50 -2.98
N THR A 142 -3.32 11.67 -2.86
CA THR A 142 -4.30 11.02 -3.74
C THR A 142 -4.88 11.93 -4.83
N PHE A 143 -4.55 13.23 -4.86
CA PHE A 143 -5.22 14.22 -5.71
C PHE A 143 -5.12 13.94 -7.23
N TYR A 144 -4.03 13.30 -7.66
CA TYR A 144 -3.77 12.89 -9.05
C TYR A 144 -4.07 11.40 -9.32
N LEU A 145 -4.64 10.67 -8.35
CA LEU A 145 -4.89 9.24 -8.48
C LEU A 145 -6.31 8.93 -8.94
N GLU A 146 -6.43 8.03 -9.90
CA GLU A 146 -7.69 7.44 -10.34
C GLU A 146 -8.07 6.26 -9.42
N GLN A 147 -7.11 5.40 -9.10
CA GLN A 147 -7.33 4.28 -8.19
C GLN A 147 -6.02 3.80 -7.57
N ILE A 148 -6.13 2.94 -6.56
CA ILE A 148 -5.01 2.22 -5.99
C ILE A 148 -5.32 0.72 -6.07
N ASP A 149 -4.52 -0.02 -6.81
CA ASP A 149 -4.62 -1.46 -6.97
C ASP A 149 -3.65 -2.17 -6.02
N VAL A 150 -4.16 -3.07 -5.20
CA VAL A 150 -3.35 -3.91 -4.32
C VAL A 150 -3.46 -5.36 -4.74
N LEU A 151 -2.40 -5.86 -5.37
CA LEU A 151 -2.23 -7.26 -5.72
C LEU A 151 -1.58 -7.98 -4.54
N ARG A 152 -2.29 -8.91 -3.92
CA ARG A 152 -1.83 -9.61 -2.70
C ARG A 152 -1.10 -10.90 -3.04
N GLY A 153 -0.05 -11.20 -2.28
CA GLY A 153 0.88 -12.31 -2.56
C GLY A 153 2.03 -11.91 -3.48
N ALA A 154 3.07 -12.74 -3.54
CA ALA A 154 4.31 -12.42 -4.23
C ALA A 154 4.08 -11.97 -5.69
N GLY A 155 4.58 -10.78 -6.05
CA GLY A 155 4.34 -10.13 -7.34
C GLY A 155 5.55 -10.07 -8.27
N ALA A 156 6.69 -10.66 -7.90
CA ALA A 156 7.95 -10.35 -8.56
C ALA A 156 8.04 -10.77 -10.02
N MET A 157 7.29 -11.79 -10.44
CA MET A 157 7.25 -12.15 -11.86
C MET A 157 6.76 -10.97 -12.72
N MET A 158 5.79 -10.19 -12.23
CA MET A 158 5.30 -9.01 -12.94
C MET A 158 6.11 -7.76 -12.59
N PHE A 159 6.49 -7.56 -11.34
CA PHE A 159 6.98 -6.26 -10.85
C PHE A 159 8.46 -6.22 -10.45
N GLY A 160 9.21 -7.30 -10.69
CA GLY A 160 10.62 -7.41 -10.28
C GLY A 160 10.79 -7.62 -8.78
N ARG A 161 11.98 -7.33 -8.26
CA ARG A 161 12.30 -7.53 -6.83
C ARG A 161 11.25 -6.90 -5.90
N GLY A 162 10.92 -7.62 -4.82
CA GLY A 162 9.86 -7.26 -3.91
C GLY A 162 9.65 -8.26 -2.78
N GLN A 163 8.56 -8.11 -2.05
CA GLN A 163 8.27 -8.83 -0.80
C GLN A 163 7.14 -9.85 -0.97
N ALA A 164 6.93 -10.69 0.05
CA ALA A 164 5.88 -11.73 0.01
C ALA A 164 4.45 -11.16 0.07
N GLY A 165 4.30 -9.95 0.61
CA GLY A 165 2.99 -9.35 0.90
C GLY A 165 2.21 -9.01 -0.36
N GLY A 166 2.90 -8.51 -1.39
CA GLY A 166 2.33 -8.13 -2.67
C GLY A 166 2.69 -6.71 -3.07
N VAL A 167 1.94 -6.19 -4.05
CA VAL A 167 2.23 -4.95 -4.77
C VAL A 167 1.11 -3.94 -4.51
N ILE A 168 1.49 -2.69 -4.24
CA ILE A 168 0.60 -1.54 -4.11
C ILE A 168 0.88 -0.62 -5.29
N ASN A 169 -0.01 -0.63 -6.29
CA ASN A 169 0.12 0.16 -7.51
C ASN A 169 -0.86 1.33 -7.50
N GLN A 170 -0.32 2.54 -7.47
CA GLN A 170 -1.09 3.77 -7.68
C GLN A 170 -1.31 3.97 -9.18
N VAL A 171 -2.53 4.31 -9.58
CA VAL A 171 -2.88 4.59 -10.97
C VAL A 171 -3.15 6.08 -11.09
N SER A 172 -2.33 6.77 -11.87
CA SER A 172 -2.51 8.19 -12.14
C SER A 172 -3.70 8.46 -13.05
N LYS A 173 -4.30 9.63 -12.86
CA LYS A 173 -5.28 10.20 -13.77
C LYS A 173 -4.60 10.53 -15.10
N VAL A 174 -5.21 10.12 -16.21
CA VAL A 174 -4.73 10.42 -17.57
C VAL A 174 -5.69 11.35 -18.31
N PRO A 175 -5.23 12.06 -19.36
CA PRO A 175 -6.10 12.85 -20.22
C PRO A 175 -7.05 11.95 -21.02
N HIS A 176 -8.26 12.44 -21.25
CA HIS A 176 -9.26 11.76 -22.09
C HIS A 176 -9.92 12.76 -23.04
N LEU A 177 -10.62 12.28 -24.07
CA LEU A 177 -11.45 13.13 -24.91
C LEU A 177 -12.72 13.54 -24.14
N GLY A 178 -13.19 14.77 -24.35
CA GLY A 178 -14.24 15.43 -23.56
C GLY A 178 -13.71 16.37 -22.49
N ASP A 179 -14.46 17.43 -22.22
CA ASP A 179 -14.11 18.43 -21.20
C ASP A 179 -14.65 18.03 -19.82
N ARG A 180 -13.87 18.31 -18.77
CA ARG A 180 -14.28 18.14 -17.38
C ARG A 180 -13.58 19.15 -16.48
N GLY A 181 -14.31 19.86 -15.65
CA GLY A 181 -13.76 20.71 -14.59
C GLY A 181 -14.31 20.33 -13.23
N LYS A 182 -13.43 20.22 -12.23
CA LYS A 182 -13.81 20.00 -10.84
C LYS A 182 -12.95 20.80 -9.89
N ILE A 183 -13.58 21.52 -8.98
CA ILE A 183 -12.93 22.21 -7.88
C ILE A 183 -13.53 21.72 -6.58
N THR A 184 -12.68 21.33 -5.64
CA THR A 184 -13.09 20.86 -4.31
C THR A 184 -12.39 21.71 -3.26
N GLY A 185 -13.15 22.17 -2.26
CA GLY A 185 -12.64 22.90 -1.11
C GLY A 185 -13.14 22.25 0.17
N SER A 186 -12.25 22.01 1.13
CA SER A 186 -12.55 21.35 2.39
C SER A 186 -11.99 22.13 3.56
N VAL A 187 -12.74 22.16 4.66
CA VAL A 187 -12.33 22.76 5.95
C VAL A 187 -12.74 21.85 7.09
N GLY A 188 -11.96 21.82 8.17
CA GLY A 188 -12.25 20.91 9.27
C GLY A 188 -11.58 21.24 10.59
N MET A 189 -11.81 20.36 11.57
CA MET A 189 -11.19 20.45 12.89
C MET A 189 -9.67 20.46 12.82
N TYR A 190 -9.04 20.98 13.88
CA TYR A 190 -7.58 21.08 14.02
C TYR A 190 -6.89 22.00 12.99
N GLY A 191 -7.69 22.81 12.29
CA GLY A 191 -7.19 23.73 11.26
C GLY A 191 -7.07 23.09 9.87
N TYR A 192 -7.62 21.88 9.67
CA TYR A 192 -7.60 21.20 8.39
C TYR A 192 -8.19 22.09 7.29
N TYR A 193 -7.47 22.23 6.18
CA TYR A 193 -8.01 22.74 4.93
C TYR A 193 -7.37 22.02 3.74
N GLU A 194 -8.13 21.87 2.68
CA GLU A 194 -7.66 21.27 1.44
C GLU A 194 -8.41 21.88 0.25
N MET A 195 -7.66 22.25 -0.78
CA MET A 195 -8.20 22.71 -2.05
C MET A 195 -7.60 21.87 -3.17
N THR A 196 -8.44 21.30 -4.02
CA THR A 196 -8.01 20.55 -5.20
C THR A 196 -8.71 21.03 -6.46
N GLY A 197 -7.99 21.02 -7.58
CA GLY A 197 -8.54 21.20 -8.92
C GLY A 197 -8.26 19.98 -9.80
N ASP A 198 -9.20 19.61 -10.65
CA ASP A 198 -9.06 18.57 -11.69
C ASP A 198 -9.71 19.09 -12.97
N PHE A 199 -8.90 19.37 -13.98
CA PHE A 199 -9.36 19.93 -15.24
C PHE A 199 -8.84 19.07 -16.38
N ASN A 200 -9.74 18.55 -17.20
CA ASN A 200 -9.45 17.89 -18.45
C ASN A 200 -10.04 18.75 -19.59
N LYS A 201 -9.22 19.03 -20.60
CA LYS A 201 -9.60 19.82 -21.77
C LYS A 201 -9.25 19.06 -23.02
N GLN A 202 -10.25 18.77 -23.85
CA GLN A 202 -10.03 18.31 -25.20
C GLN A 202 -9.58 19.49 -26.07
N ILE A 203 -8.47 19.31 -26.79
CA ILE A 203 -7.87 20.33 -27.67
C ILE A 203 -8.23 20.05 -29.13
N THR A 204 -8.14 18.78 -29.53
CA THR A 204 -8.55 18.28 -30.85
C THR A 204 -9.28 16.95 -30.69
N ASP A 205 -9.68 16.30 -31.78
CA ASP A 205 -10.31 14.98 -31.75
C ASP A 205 -9.39 13.85 -31.23
N THR A 206 -8.09 14.11 -31.08
CA THR A 206 -7.09 13.11 -30.62
C THR A 206 -6.10 13.66 -29.60
N ILE A 207 -6.25 14.92 -29.17
CA ILE A 207 -5.35 15.57 -28.22
C ILE A 207 -6.17 16.10 -27.04
N ALA A 208 -5.75 15.77 -25.83
CA ALA A 208 -6.31 16.33 -24.61
C ALA A 208 -5.23 16.63 -23.57
N PHE A 209 -5.49 17.61 -22.73
CA PHE A 209 -4.63 18.00 -21.63
C PHE A 209 -5.38 17.84 -20.31
N ARG A 210 -4.70 17.34 -19.27
CA ARG A 210 -5.25 17.23 -17.92
C ARG A 210 -4.31 17.88 -16.90
N PHE A 211 -4.89 18.63 -15.98
CA PHE A 211 -4.21 19.26 -14.86
C PHE A 211 -4.91 18.94 -13.55
N ASN A 212 -4.13 18.51 -12.56
CA ASN A 212 -4.53 18.37 -11.17
C ASN A 212 -3.69 19.29 -10.30
N GLY A 213 -4.32 19.99 -9.37
CA GLY A 213 -3.64 20.83 -8.39
C GLY A 213 -4.14 20.52 -6.99
N MET A 214 -3.28 20.68 -5.99
CA MET A 214 -3.60 20.46 -4.59
C MET A 214 -2.84 21.44 -3.70
N LYS A 215 -3.54 21.96 -2.70
CA LYS A 215 -2.97 22.67 -1.54
C LYS A 215 -3.65 22.15 -0.29
N ARG A 216 -2.87 21.68 0.67
CA ARG A 216 -3.40 21.01 1.86
C ARG A 216 -2.61 21.34 3.12
N PHE A 217 -3.36 21.55 4.19
CA PHE A 217 -2.85 21.58 5.54
C PHE A 217 -3.68 20.67 6.44
N ASP A 218 -3.02 19.86 7.25
CA ASP A 218 -3.64 18.95 8.20
C ASP A 218 -2.98 19.08 9.58
N GLY A 219 -3.66 19.76 10.50
CA GLY A 219 -3.18 19.94 11.87
C GLY A 219 -3.49 18.74 12.76
N GLY A 220 -2.52 18.31 13.56
CA GLY A 220 -2.71 17.25 14.55
C GLY A 220 -3.45 17.72 15.81
N TRP A 221 -4.13 16.77 16.46
CA TRP A 221 -4.82 17.00 17.74
C TRP A 221 -3.88 16.99 18.97
N ARG A 222 -2.64 16.54 18.78
CA ARG A 222 -1.60 16.45 19.82
C ARG A 222 -0.86 17.78 19.94
N LYS A 223 -0.30 18.08 21.12
CA LYS A 223 0.35 19.35 21.42
C LYS A 223 1.56 19.17 22.34
N ASN A 224 2.66 19.83 22.01
CA ASN A 224 3.79 20.03 22.92
C ASN A 224 3.43 21.22 23.83
N PRO A 225 3.20 21.01 25.14
CA PRO A 225 2.80 22.08 26.05
C PRO A 225 3.92 23.10 26.29
N ALA A 226 5.19 22.69 26.22
CA ALA A 226 6.34 23.57 26.46
C ALA A 226 6.69 24.42 25.22
N ALA A 227 6.64 23.83 24.02
CA ALA A 227 6.93 24.53 22.77
C ALA A 227 5.70 25.24 22.15
N ASN A 228 4.50 25.02 22.70
CA ASN A 228 3.22 25.45 22.13
C ASN A 228 3.02 25.05 20.65
N ASP A 229 3.50 23.86 20.27
CA ASP A 229 3.48 23.39 18.88
C ASP A 229 2.74 22.06 18.72
N ARG A 230 2.42 21.68 17.48
CA ARG A 230 1.67 20.47 17.13
C ARG A 230 2.27 19.82 15.88
N PRO A 231 2.04 18.52 15.65
CA PRO A 231 2.37 17.93 14.37
C PRO A 231 1.44 18.50 13.29
N THR A 232 1.96 18.71 12.10
CA THR A 232 1.27 19.29 10.95
C THR A 232 1.69 18.57 9.69
N LEU A 233 0.79 18.44 8.74
CA LEU A 233 1.12 18.08 7.37
C LEU A 233 0.83 19.29 6.49
N GLU A 234 1.80 19.79 5.75
CA GLU A 234 1.64 20.91 4.82
C GLU A 234 2.23 20.50 3.48
N ARG A 235 1.36 20.39 2.48
CA ARG A 235 1.70 19.79 1.19
C ARG A 235 1.00 20.52 0.07
N ASP A 236 1.77 20.85 -0.96
CA ASP A 236 1.26 21.41 -2.21
C ASP A 236 1.67 20.47 -3.35
N GLY A 237 0.84 20.36 -4.38
CA GLY A 237 1.14 19.47 -5.50
C GLY A 237 0.47 19.91 -6.79
N VAL A 238 1.15 19.61 -7.90
CA VAL A 238 0.59 19.73 -9.25
C VAL A 238 0.92 18.46 -10.03
N ALA A 239 -0.03 18.02 -10.85
CA ALA A 239 0.19 16.98 -11.84
C ALA A 239 -0.40 17.45 -13.17
N ALA A 240 0.40 17.43 -14.22
CA ALA A 240 -0.01 17.84 -15.56
C ALA A 240 0.27 16.71 -16.54
N SER A 241 -0.62 16.50 -17.50
CA SER A 241 -0.44 15.48 -18.53
C SER A 241 -1.04 15.90 -19.87
N LEU A 242 -0.41 15.45 -20.95
CA LEU A 242 -0.80 15.69 -22.33
C LEU A 242 -0.91 14.33 -23.03
N GLY A 243 -2.08 14.05 -23.59
CA GLY A 243 -2.36 12.90 -24.43
C GLY A 243 -2.41 13.31 -25.89
N ILE A 244 -1.71 12.57 -26.76
CA ILE A 244 -1.64 12.81 -28.21
C ILE A 244 -1.97 11.49 -28.91
N GLY A 245 -2.81 11.53 -29.94
CA GLY A 245 -3.27 10.33 -30.62
C GLY A 245 -4.23 9.48 -29.77
N LEU A 246 -4.93 10.11 -28.82
CA LEU A 246 -5.94 9.45 -27.98
C LEU A 246 -6.98 8.77 -28.86
N ASN A 247 -7.37 7.55 -28.49
CA ASN A 247 -8.29 6.69 -29.24
C ASN A 247 -7.82 6.34 -30.67
N THR A 248 -6.52 6.43 -30.95
CA THR A 248 -5.92 5.94 -32.21
C THR A 248 -5.00 4.73 -31.95
N ASP A 249 -4.44 4.17 -33.02
CA ASP A 249 -3.45 3.09 -32.91
C ASP A 249 -2.14 3.55 -32.26
N ASN A 250 -1.83 4.86 -32.27
CA ASN A 250 -0.61 5.41 -31.70
C ASN A 250 -0.94 6.45 -30.64
N GLU A 251 -0.72 6.12 -29.38
CA GLU A 251 -1.07 6.97 -28.25
C GLU A 251 0.18 7.33 -27.44
N LEU A 252 0.46 8.62 -27.32
CA LEU A 252 1.54 9.16 -26.50
C LEU A 252 0.95 9.95 -25.33
N ILE A 253 1.32 9.56 -24.11
CA ILE A 253 0.99 10.30 -22.88
C ILE A 253 2.28 10.81 -22.27
N LEU A 254 2.38 12.13 -22.12
CA LEU A 254 3.43 12.81 -21.37
C LEU A 254 2.83 13.29 -20.05
N SER A 255 3.48 13.03 -18.93
CA SER A 255 3.01 13.46 -17.60
C SER A 255 4.16 13.94 -16.72
N HIS A 256 3.84 14.89 -15.84
CA HIS A 256 4.74 15.38 -14.82
C HIS A 256 3.98 15.59 -13.50
N ILE A 257 4.55 15.11 -12.40
CA ILE A 257 4.05 15.30 -11.04
C ILE A 257 5.12 16.03 -10.24
N TYR A 258 4.71 17.11 -9.58
CA TYR A 258 5.51 17.86 -8.64
C TYR A 258 4.78 17.96 -7.30
N THR A 259 5.44 17.65 -6.19
CA THR A 259 4.87 17.78 -4.84
C THR A 259 5.91 18.32 -3.87
N THR A 260 5.49 19.24 -3.00
CA THR A 260 6.30 19.74 -1.88
C THR A 260 5.74 19.24 -0.56
N VAL A 261 6.65 19.05 0.41
CA VAL A 261 6.32 18.61 1.76
C VAL A 261 6.99 19.56 2.74
N ASP A 262 6.24 20.05 3.74
CA ASP A 262 6.73 20.79 4.90
C ASP A 262 5.99 20.33 6.17
N ASP A 263 6.23 19.07 6.54
CA ASP A 263 5.55 18.43 7.65
C ASP A 263 6.29 18.65 8.99
N LYS A 264 5.55 18.53 10.09
CA LYS A 264 6.10 18.33 11.44
C LYS A 264 5.77 16.91 11.89
N PRO A 265 6.73 15.97 11.83
CA PRO A 265 6.45 14.55 11.99
C PRO A 265 6.12 14.18 13.45
N ASP A 266 5.15 13.27 13.64
CA ASP A 266 4.78 12.74 14.95
C ASP A 266 5.27 11.31 15.15
N TYR A 267 6.06 11.10 16.21
CA TYR A 267 6.59 9.78 16.58
C TYR A 267 5.79 9.11 17.70
N GLY A 268 4.69 9.72 18.15
CA GLY A 268 3.73 9.04 19.02
C GLY A 268 4.16 8.99 20.49
N VAL A 269 3.90 7.87 21.16
CA VAL A 269 4.11 7.67 22.61
C VAL A 269 4.91 6.39 22.86
N SER A 270 5.75 6.39 23.89
CA SER A 270 6.55 5.22 24.25
C SER A 270 5.69 4.07 24.82
N PHE A 271 6.17 2.84 24.70
CA PHE A 271 5.71 1.69 25.47
C PHE A 271 6.39 1.67 26.83
N ASP A 272 5.62 1.40 27.87
CA ASP A 272 6.13 1.16 29.22
C ASP A 272 6.83 -0.21 29.28
N SER A 273 8.06 -0.25 29.79
CA SER A 273 8.87 -1.48 29.86
C SER A 273 8.34 -2.52 30.85
N THR A 274 7.58 -2.08 31.86
CA THR A 274 7.00 -2.90 32.94
C THR A 274 5.68 -3.52 32.48
N THR A 275 4.82 -2.73 31.84
CA THR A 275 3.47 -3.20 31.42
C THR A 275 3.42 -3.67 29.98
N ARG A 276 4.41 -3.32 29.16
CA ARG A 276 4.50 -3.59 27.71
C ARG A 276 3.34 -2.99 26.90
N LYS A 277 2.67 -1.99 27.46
CA LYS A 277 1.56 -1.24 26.85
C LYS A 277 1.99 0.21 26.58
N PRO A 278 1.28 0.96 25.72
CA PRO A 278 1.54 2.39 25.56
C PRO A 278 1.50 3.05 26.94
N GLN A 279 2.51 3.87 27.23
CA GLN A 279 2.69 4.46 28.55
C GLN A 279 1.53 5.39 28.91
N GLU A 280 1.21 5.47 30.20
CA GLU A 280 0.14 6.33 30.74
C GLU A 280 0.69 7.48 31.61
N LYS A 281 2.01 7.50 31.86
CA LYS A 281 2.69 8.53 32.67
C LYS A 281 2.51 9.94 32.09
N PHE A 282 2.59 10.06 30.77
CA PHE A 282 2.34 11.29 30.03
C PHE A 282 1.04 11.17 29.23
N PRO A 283 0.18 12.21 29.23
CA PRO A 283 -1.06 12.21 28.46
C PRO A 283 -0.84 11.86 26.98
N VAL A 284 -1.71 11.03 26.42
CA VAL A 284 -1.65 10.66 25.00
C VAL A 284 -1.76 11.88 24.07
N LYS A 285 -2.24 13.04 24.54
CA LYS A 285 -2.28 14.28 23.75
C LYS A 285 -0.92 14.98 23.60
N TYR A 286 0.11 14.54 24.30
CA TYR A 286 1.43 15.17 24.22
C TYR A 286 2.07 14.90 22.86
N TYR A 287 2.77 15.89 22.33
CA TYR A 287 3.59 15.80 21.13
C TYR A 287 5.03 16.14 21.52
N TRP A 288 5.99 15.39 20.98
CA TRP A 288 7.40 15.48 21.37
C TRP A 288 8.23 16.41 20.48
N GLY A 289 7.74 16.75 19.28
CA GLY A 289 8.43 17.72 18.43
C GLY A 289 8.21 19.16 18.87
N THR A 290 8.85 20.09 18.16
CA THR A 290 8.89 21.53 18.49
C THR A 290 8.78 22.36 17.21
N ASN A 291 8.78 23.68 17.33
CA ASN A 291 8.80 24.59 16.17
C ASN A 291 10.01 24.39 15.24
N SER A 292 11.05 23.71 15.72
CA SER A 292 12.28 23.48 14.99
C SER A 292 12.29 22.11 14.31
N THR A 293 11.38 21.18 14.67
CA THR A 293 11.26 19.90 13.94
C THR A 293 10.64 20.12 12.57
N PHE A 294 11.09 19.35 11.59
CA PHE A 294 10.63 19.46 10.21
C PHE A 294 10.79 18.13 9.48
N ASP A 295 10.03 17.96 8.41
CA ASP A 295 10.21 16.96 7.38
C ASP A 295 9.87 17.63 6.06
N LYS A 296 10.91 18.04 5.34
CA LYS A 296 10.82 18.81 4.10
C LYS A 296 11.23 17.97 2.93
N GLY A 297 10.52 18.10 1.81
CA GLY A 297 10.86 17.34 0.62
C GLY A 297 10.26 17.89 -0.66
N THR A 298 10.82 17.42 -1.77
CA THR A 298 10.29 17.63 -3.12
C THR A 298 10.24 16.29 -3.85
N VAL A 299 9.18 16.10 -4.63
CA VAL A 299 8.99 14.92 -5.47
C VAL A 299 8.77 15.41 -6.89
N ASN A 300 9.62 14.98 -7.81
CA ASN A 300 9.50 15.26 -9.25
C ASN A 300 9.42 13.93 -10.00
N ILE A 301 8.37 13.69 -10.75
CA ILE A 301 8.20 12.46 -11.55
C ILE A 301 7.76 12.84 -12.96
N SER A 302 8.58 12.55 -13.96
CA SER A 302 8.25 12.75 -15.37
C SER A 302 8.14 11.41 -16.07
N THR A 303 7.02 11.18 -16.77
CA THR A 303 6.77 9.92 -17.50
C THR A 303 6.35 10.20 -18.93
N ALA A 304 6.96 9.47 -19.87
CA ALA A 304 6.47 9.32 -21.24
C ALA A 304 6.02 7.88 -21.44
N SER A 305 4.76 7.69 -21.87
CA SER A 305 4.18 6.39 -22.20
C SER A 305 3.72 6.41 -23.64
N PHE A 306 4.26 5.51 -24.47
CA PHE A 306 3.85 5.31 -25.85
C PHE A 306 3.19 3.95 -26.00
N THR A 307 2.00 3.92 -26.59
CA THR A 307 1.25 2.70 -26.91
C THR A 307 1.03 2.63 -28.41
N HIS A 308 1.42 1.52 -29.02
CA HIS A 308 1.11 1.19 -30.41
C HIS A 308 0.20 -0.06 -30.45
N ARG A 309 -0.97 0.05 -31.07
CA ARG A 309 -1.92 -1.03 -31.25
C ARG A 309 -1.84 -1.51 -32.70
N PHE A 310 -1.29 -2.69 -32.93
CA PHE A 310 -1.23 -3.29 -34.27
C PHE A 310 -2.59 -3.87 -34.69
N SER A 311 -3.38 -4.30 -33.71
CA SER A 311 -4.75 -4.81 -33.87
C SER A 311 -5.45 -4.82 -32.50
N PRO A 312 -6.76 -5.10 -32.43
CA PRO A 312 -7.44 -5.33 -31.15
C PRO A 312 -6.85 -6.50 -30.32
N ALA A 313 -6.05 -7.37 -30.95
CA ALA A 313 -5.39 -8.50 -30.32
C ALA A 313 -3.91 -8.25 -30.00
N SER A 314 -3.32 -7.13 -30.41
CA SER A 314 -1.87 -6.88 -30.32
C SER A 314 -1.54 -5.45 -29.90
N GLU A 315 -0.91 -5.28 -28.74
CA GLU A 315 -0.52 -3.98 -28.18
C GLU A 315 0.96 -4.01 -27.78
N TRP A 316 1.71 -2.99 -28.18
CA TRP A 316 3.04 -2.69 -27.66
C TRP A 316 2.97 -1.42 -26.83
N ARG A 317 3.53 -1.44 -25.63
CA ARG A 317 3.56 -0.28 -24.72
C ARG A 317 4.94 -0.09 -24.14
N THR A 318 5.51 1.10 -24.31
CA THR A 318 6.80 1.50 -23.72
C THR A 318 6.59 2.67 -22.78
N GLN A 319 7.13 2.59 -21.57
CA GLN A 319 7.17 3.68 -20.60
C GLN A 319 8.62 4.05 -20.27
N VAL A 320 8.90 5.35 -20.23
CA VAL A 320 10.16 5.91 -19.72
C VAL A 320 9.81 6.85 -18.58
N ARG A 321 10.45 6.67 -17.42
CA ARG A 321 10.26 7.53 -16.24
C ARG A 321 11.59 8.00 -15.68
N TYR A 322 11.69 9.30 -15.44
CA TYR A 322 12.70 9.89 -14.57
C TYR A 322 12.00 10.39 -13.30
N ALA A 323 12.54 10.05 -12.13
CA ALA A 323 12.06 10.58 -10.87
C ALA A 323 13.21 11.05 -9.99
N ASP A 324 12.99 12.17 -9.29
CA ASP A 324 13.93 12.81 -8.37
C ASP A 324 13.21 13.17 -7.08
N TYR A 325 13.74 12.67 -5.97
CA TYR A 325 13.16 12.78 -4.65
C TYR A 325 14.21 13.39 -3.72
N GLU A 326 13.93 14.59 -3.21
CA GLU A 326 14.75 15.21 -2.17
C GLU A 326 13.99 15.25 -0.86
N ARG A 327 14.67 14.93 0.24
CA ARG A 327 14.04 14.99 1.54
C ARG A 327 15.04 15.25 2.65
N SER A 328 14.65 16.08 3.61
CA SER A 328 15.40 16.30 4.83
C SER A 328 14.45 16.39 6.01
N TYR A 329 14.76 15.66 7.08
CA TYR A 329 13.92 15.69 8.27
C TYR A 329 14.73 15.72 9.55
N TRP A 330 14.08 16.25 10.58
CA TRP A 330 14.48 16.21 11.97
C TRP A 330 13.24 16.02 12.83
N ALA A 331 13.17 14.88 13.52
CA ALA A 331 12.04 14.51 14.35
C ALA A 331 12.44 14.24 15.81
N ARG A 332 11.46 14.14 16.70
CA ARG A 332 11.68 13.80 18.11
C ARG A 332 10.93 12.54 18.50
N THR A 333 11.65 11.53 19.01
CA THR A 333 11.06 10.32 19.58
C THR A 333 10.45 10.60 20.95
N PRO A 334 9.46 9.81 21.39
CA PRO A 334 8.89 9.94 22.71
C PRO A 334 9.82 9.45 23.83
N SER A 335 9.67 10.00 25.04
CA SER A 335 10.42 9.63 26.25
C SER A 335 9.49 9.05 27.32
N LEU A 336 10.00 8.03 28.04
CA LEU A 336 9.34 7.43 29.21
C LEU A 336 9.59 8.20 30.51
N THR A 337 10.66 8.97 30.57
CA THR A 337 11.14 9.57 31.81
C THR A 337 10.84 11.06 31.87
N ILE A 338 10.93 11.77 30.75
CA ILE A 338 10.91 13.23 30.68
C ILE A 338 9.76 13.70 29.77
N ALA A 339 9.02 14.71 30.24
CA ALA A 339 7.95 15.34 29.47
C ALA A 339 8.51 16.10 28.24
N PRO A 340 7.70 16.35 27.20
CA PRO A 340 8.12 17.20 26.09
C PRO A 340 8.60 18.57 26.58
N ASN A 341 9.70 19.04 26.01
CA ASN A 341 10.33 20.32 26.35
C ASN A 341 10.44 21.24 25.12
N ALA A 342 10.75 22.51 25.34
CA ALA A 342 10.83 23.52 24.28
C ALA A 342 12.15 23.46 23.50
N GLU A 343 13.21 22.99 24.16
CA GLU A 343 14.55 22.77 23.61
C GLU A 343 14.60 21.56 22.63
N GLY A 344 13.49 20.82 22.59
CA GLY A 344 13.26 19.59 21.84
C GLY A 344 14.16 18.42 22.23
N LYS A 345 14.92 18.50 23.31
CA LYS A 345 15.83 17.43 23.72
C LYS A 345 15.10 16.11 23.96
N ILE A 346 15.73 15.03 23.51
CA ILE A 346 15.31 13.67 23.85
C ILE A 346 16.29 13.15 24.88
N CYS A 347 15.92 13.16 26.15
CA CYS A 347 16.78 12.59 27.16
C CYS A 347 16.19 11.31 27.74
N ASN A 348 17.00 10.26 27.74
CA ASN A 348 16.68 8.98 28.37
C ASN A 348 16.85 9.09 29.90
N THR A 349 17.76 9.97 30.34
CA THR A 349 17.98 10.38 31.74
C THR A 349 18.17 11.90 31.79
N PRO A 350 18.11 12.55 32.97
CA PRO A 350 18.39 13.99 33.10
C PRO A 350 19.77 14.43 32.58
N THR A 351 20.74 13.52 32.44
CA THR A 351 22.14 13.82 32.08
C THR A 351 22.54 13.34 30.68
N SER A 352 21.74 12.53 29.99
CA SER A 352 22.04 12.05 28.62
C SER A 352 20.94 12.44 27.62
N CYS A 353 21.18 13.48 26.83
CA CYS A 353 20.24 14.01 25.84
C CYS A 353 20.77 13.83 24.40
N SER A 354 19.89 13.46 23.46
CA SER A 354 20.17 13.43 22.03
C SER A 354 19.36 14.49 21.28
N GLY A 355 19.83 14.80 20.07
CA GLY A 355 19.11 15.61 19.10
C GLY A 355 17.94 14.90 18.43
N GLY A 356 17.75 13.60 18.61
CA GLY A 356 16.76 12.84 17.85
C GLY A 356 17.17 12.53 16.41
N PRO A 357 16.35 11.75 15.71
CA PRO A 357 16.65 11.28 14.37
C PRO A 357 16.69 12.43 13.37
N THR A 358 17.74 12.46 12.55
CA THR A 358 17.91 13.43 11.47
C THR A 358 18.34 12.76 10.17
N ARG A 359 18.00 13.40 9.05
CA ARG A 359 18.35 12.90 7.74
C ARG A 359 18.38 13.98 6.66
N SER A 360 19.27 13.81 5.69
CA SER A 360 19.21 14.38 4.35
C SER A 360 19.30 13.25 3.34
N MET A 361 18.44 13.25 2.33
CA MET A 361 18.32 12.22 1.31
C MET A 361 18.11 12.84 -0.07
N ASN A 362 18.77 12.28 -1.07
CA ASN A 362 18.42 12.44 -2.47
C ASN A 362 18.30 11.03 -3.08
N TYR A 363 17.29 10.82 -3.91
CA TYR A 363 17.10 9.55 -4.61
C TYR A 363 16.59 9.83 -6.01
N LYS A 364 17.24 9.24 -7.00
CA LYS A 364 16.92 9.39 -8.41
C LYS A 364 16.73 8.03 -9.04
N THR A 365 15.79 7.95 -9.97
CA THR A 365 15.54 6.73 -10.73
C THR A 365 15.33 7.03 -12.20
N ILE A 366 15.87 6.18 -13.06
CA ILE A 366 15.52 6.12 -14.49
C ILE A 366 14.96 4.72 -14.75
N THR A 367 13.73 4.64 -15.23
CA THR A 367 13.10 3.37 -15.62
C THR A 367 12.73 3.39 -17.09
N VAL A 368 13.02 2.30 -17.80
CA VAL A 368 12.47 2.01 -19.13
C VAL A 368 11.80 0.65 -19.05
N GLN A 369 10.50 0.58 -19.31
CA GLN A 369 9.74 -0.67 -19.32
C GLN A 369 9.00 -0.80 -20.65
N THR A 370 9.08 -1.96 -21.28
CA THR A 370 8.36 -2.27 -22.52
C THR A 370 7.60 -3.57 -22.37
N ASP A 371 6.34 -3.56 -22.79
CA ASP A 371 5.41 -4.69 -22.73
C ASP A 371 4.80 -4.91 -24.11
N TYR A 372 4.83 -6.15 -24.60
CA TYR A 372 4.13 -6.59 -25.80
C TYR A 372 3.11 -7.66 -25.42
N ASN A 373 1.86 -7.39 -25.78
CA ASN A 373 0.73 -8.26 -25.53
C ASN A 373 0.17 -8.75 -26.85
N HIS A 374 -0.12 -10.06 -26.95
CA HIS A 374 -0.71 -10.65 -28.13
C HIS A 374 -1.71 -11.75 -27.78
N ARG A 375 -2.91 -11.67 -28.37
CA ARG A 375 -3.93 -12.71 -28.29
C ARG A 375 -3.96 -13.50 -29.58
N PHE A 376 -3.85 -14.82 -29.51
CA PHE A 376 -3.84 -15.68 -30.68
C PHE A 376 -4.45 -17.06 -30.40
N HIS A 377 -4.78 -17.77 -31.48
CA HIS A 377 -5.29 -19.12 -31.43
C HIS A 377 -4.25 -20.10 -31.98
N LEU A 378 -3.87 -21.11 -31.20
CA LEU A 378 -2.86 -22.10 -31.58
C LEU A 378 -3.25 -23.46 -31.01
N PHE A 379 -3.12 -24.53 -31.82
CA PHE A 379 -3.49 -25.91 -31.44
C PHE A 379 -4.90 -26.07 -30.86
N GLY A 380 -5.88 -25.29 -31.33
CA GLY A 380 -7.25 -25.34 -30.80
C GLY A 380 -7.46 -24.58 -29.49
N MET A 381 -6.44 -23.85 -29.01
CA MET A 381 -6.42 -23.17 -27.72
C MET A 381 -6.29 -21.66 -27.90
N ASN A 382 -6.93 -20.89 -27.01
CA ASN A 382 -6.78 -19.43 -26.96
C ASN A 382 -5.61 -19.07 -26.05
N HIS A 383 -4.75 -18.17 -26.50
CA HIS A 383 -3.58 -17.71 -25.77
C HIS A 383 -3.61 -16.19 -25.56
N ASP A 384 -3.37 -15.76 -24.33
CA ASP A 384 -3.06 -14.37 -23.97
C ASP A 384 -1.58 -14.29 -23.57
N PHE A 385 -0.75 -13.87 -24.52
CA PHE A 385 0.69 -13.80 -24.37
C PHE A 385 1.16 -12.41 -23.97
N LEU A 386 2.14 -12.36 -23.07
CA LEU A 386 2.85 -11.17 -22.63
C LEU A 386 4.36 -11.43 -22.70
N LEU A 387 5.09 -10.51 -23.32
CA LEU A 387 6.54 -10.43 -23.30
C LEU A 387 6.92 -9.02 -22.83
N GLY A 388 7.92 -8.90 -21.96
CA GLY A 388 8.40 -7.58 -21.59
C GLY A 388 9.85 -7.54 -21.14
N GLY A 389 10.35 -6.31 -21.09
CA GLY A 389 11.70 -5.98 -20.67
C GLY A 389 11.71 -4.72 -19.83
N GLU A 390 12.64 -4.65 -18.89
CA GLU A 390 12.76 -3.54 -17.96
C GLU A 390 14.23 -3.20 -17.70
N TYR A 391 14.53 -1.91 -17.67
CA TYR A 391 15.77 -1.34 -17.13
C TYR A 391 15.40 -0.39 -16.01
N LEU A 392 16.09 -0.50 -14.87
CA LEU A 392 15.97 0.41 -13.74
C LEU A 392 17.36 0.80 -13.26
N ASN A 393 17.66 2.09 -13.34
CA ASN A 393 18.76 2.71 -12.62
C ASN A 393 18.24 3.35 -11.34
N GLU A 394 18.98 3.16 -10.25
CA GLU A 394 18.74 3.82 -8.97
C GLU A 394 20.02 4.47 -8.47
N ASP A 395 19.95 5.74 -8.12
CA ASP A 395 21.03 6.50 -7.49
C ASP A 395 20.50 7.14 -6.21
N SER A 396 21.05 6.74 -5.06
CA SER A 396 20.61 7.22 -3.76
C SER A 396 21.77 7.72 -2.93
N PHE A 397 21.57 8.89 -2.35
CA PHE A 397 22.46 9.52 -1.41
C PHE A 397 21.75 9.79 -0.09
N ARG A 398 22.44 9.54 1.02
CA ARG A 398 21.85 9.65 2.36
C ARG A 398 22.89 10.06 3.38
N HIS A 399 22.55 11.06 4.19
CA HIS A 399 23.44 11.64 5.19
C HIS A 399 22.70 12.03 6.47
N SER A 400 23.38 12.08 7.60
CA SER A 400 22.92 12.80 8.79
C SER A 400 22.99 14.32 8.59
N LEU A 401 22.17 15.09 9.31
CA LEU A 401 22.24 16.54 9.31
C LEU A 401 23.33 17.05 10.27
N GLN A 402 23.90 18.21 9.95
CA GLN A 402 24.82 18.93 10.82
C GLN A 402 24.06 19.55 11.99
N ASN A 403 24.53 19.30 13.23
CA ASN A 403 24.06 20.03 14.40
C ASN A 403 24.83 21.35 14.51
N PHE A 404 24.13 22.47 14.36
CA PHE A 404 24.66 23.84 14.56
C PHE A 404 24.53 24.33 16.00
N GLY A 405 23.85 23.56 16.85
CA GLY A 405 23.70 23.83 18.27
C GLY A 405 24.55 22.90 19.13
N GLY A 406 24.19 22.77 20.40
CA GLY A 406 24.86 21.89 21.35
C GLY A 406 24.01 20.70 21.76
N THR A 407 24.30 20.16 22.94
CA THR A 407 23.55 19.08 23.61
C THR A 407 22.98 19.53 24.97
N THR A 408 23.18 20.79 25.35
CA THR A 408 22.82 21.36 26.66
C THR A 408 21.55 22.23 26.56
N SER A 409 20.98 22.66 27.69
CA SER A 409 19.76 23.47 27.66
C SER A 409 20.07 24.92 27.27
N ALA A 410 21.26 25.41 27.66
CA ALA A 410 21.76 26.72 27.26
C ALA A 410 22.20 26.78 25.78
N ASN A 411 22.50 25.62 25.17
CA ASN A 411 22.82 25.49 23.75
C ASN A 411 22.13 24.23 23.19
N PRO A 412 20.82 24.29 22.89
CA PRO A 412 20.06 23.13 22.43
C PRO A 412 20.47 22.69 21.02
N PRO A 413 20.15 21.45 20.60
CA PRO A 413 20.41 21.00 19.24
C PRO A 413 19.68 21.88 18.22
N LEU A 414 20.32 22.15 17.09
CA LEU A 414 19.77 22.95 15.99
C LEU A 414 20.17 22.32 14.66
N PHE A 415 19.19 21.77 13.95
CA PHE A 415 19.39 21.27 12.59
C PHE A 415 18.68 22.18 11.60
N ARG A 416 19.22 22.23 10.38
CA ARG A 416 18.63 22.98 9.26
C ARG A 416 18.40 22.03 8.09
N PRO A 417 17.29 22.19 7.33
CA PRO A 417 17.03 21.35 6.17
C PRO A 417 18.20 21.35 5.19
N TYR A 418 18.51 20.17 4.66
CA TYR A 418 19.52 19.96 3.60
C TYR A 418 20.96 20.39 3.95
N LYS A 419 21.26 20.62 5.24
CA LYS A 419 22.63 20.86 5.71
C LYS A 419 23.23 19.56 6.23
N ALA A 420 23.81 18.78 5.32
CA ALA A 420 24.49 17.53 5.66
C ALA A 420 25.70 17.76 6.56
N ASN A 421 25.96 16.83 7.48
CA ASN A 421 27.13 16.86 8.35
C ASN A 421 28.41 16.52 7.58
N SER A 422 29.23 17.51 7.25
CA SER A 422 30.47 17.30 6.48
C SER A 422 31.50 16.36 7.13
N ALA A 423 31.41 16.10 8.44
CA ALA A 423 32.31 15.17 9.15
C ALA A 423 31.78 13.72 9.16
N GLY A 424 30.54 13.47 8.74
CA GLY A 424 29.98 12.12 8.66
C GLY A 424 30.31 11.43 7.33
N ILE A 425 30.11 10.11 7.28
CA ILE A 425 30.25 9.32 6.06
C ILE A 425 28.85 9.17 5.43
N PRO A 426 28.65 9.59 4.18
CA PRO A 426 27.40 9.33 3.47
C PRO A 426 27.20 7.84 3.23
N VAL A 427 25.94 7.44 3.10
CA VAL A 427 25.56 6.15 2.54
C VAL A 427 25.07 6.38 1.12
N GLU A 428 25.71 5.72 0.17
CA GLU A 428 25.37 5.82 -1.25
C GLU A 428 24.97 4.45 -1.79
N PHE A 429 24.03 4.43 -2.72
CA PHE A 429 23.61 3.23 -3.43
C PHE A 429 23.39 3.57 -4.89
N ASN A 430 24.16 2.94 -5.76
CA ASN A 430 23.96 3.04 -7.20
C ASN A 430 23.71 1.63 -7.75
N SER A 431 22.64 1.44 -8.51
CA SER A 431 22.34 0.14 -9.10
C SER A 431 21.76 0.21 -10.49
N ASP A 432 22.13 -0.77 -11.31
CA ASP A 432 21.51 -1.09 -12.58
C ASP A 432 20.84 -2.45 -12.49
N THR A 433 19.56 -2.50 -12.83
CA THR A 433 18.78 -3.73 -12.92
C THR A 433 18.24 -3.89 -14.33
N TYR A 434 18.48 -5.05 -14.91
CA TYR A 434 17.91 -5.46 -16.20
C TYR A 434 16.99 -6.65 -15.99
N ALA A 435 15.84 -6.65 -16.63
CA ALA A 435 14.93 -7.77 -16.57
C ALA A 435 14.28 -8.09 -17.90
N VAL A 436 13.99 -9.38 -18.08
CA VAL A 436 13.17 -9.91 -19.17
C VAL A 436 12.14 -10.84 -18.56
N TYR A 437 10.90 -10.76 -19.04
CA TYR A 437 9.81 -11.59 -18.54
C TYR A 437 8.86 -12.02 -19.65
N VAL A 438 8.24 -13.17 -19.43
CA VAL A 438 7.25 -13.75 -20.31
C VAL A 438 6.12 -14.38 -19.49
N GLN A 439 4.89 -14.23 -19.97
CA GLN A 439 3.71 -14.89 -19.42
C GLN A 439 2.82 -15.36 -20.56
N ASN A 440 2.17 -16.50 -20.38
CA ASN A 440 1.10 -16.96 -21.26
C ASN A 440 -0.05 -17.47 -20.40
N THR A 441 -1.26 -17.00 -20.68
CA THR A 441 -2.49 -17.62 -20.19
C THR A 441 -3.12 -18.38 -21.35
N VAL A 442 -3.24 -19.70 -21.21
CA VAL A 442 -3.85 -20.57 -22.24
C VAL A 442 -5.18 -21.11 -21.75
N GLU A 443 -6.24 -20.92 -22.53
CA GLU A 443 -7.46 -21.70 -22.41
C GLU A 443 -7.28 -23.02 -23.17
N PHE A 444 -6.82 -24.05 -22.47
CA PHE A 444 -6.38 -25.30 -23.09
C PHE A 444 -7.53 -26.29 -23.35
N ILE A 445 -8.63 -26.12 -22.62
CA ILE A 445 -9.94 -26.70 -22.89
C ILE A 445 -10.99 -25.67 -22.44
N PRO A 446 -12.23 -25.69 -22.96
CA PRO A 446 -13.24 -24.70 -22.60
C PRO A 446 -13.36 -24.55 -21.08
N LYS A 447 -13.35 -23.30 -20.60
CA LYS A 447 -13.45 -22.90 -19.18
C LYS A 447 -12.21 -23.13 -18.32
N TRP A 448 -11.19 -23.84 -18.79
CA TRP A 448 -9.96 -24.05 -18.03
C TRP A 448 -8.83 -23.19 -18.57
N LYS A 449 -8.32 -22.29 -17.72
CA LYS A 449 -7.19 -21.42 -18.09
C LYS A 449 -5.96 -21.74 -17.24
N LEU A 450 -4.82 -21.88 -17.89
CA LEU A 450 -3.52 -22.08 -17.25
C LEU A 450 -2.64 -20.86 -17.55
N THR A 451 -2.26 -20.13 -16.51
CA THR A 451 -1.29 -19.03 -16.58
C THR A 451 0.07 -19.54 -16.14
N LEU A 452 1.10 -19.36 -16.97
CA LEU A 452 2.49 -19.63 -16.63
C LEU A 452 3.33 -18.42 -17.00
N GLY A 453 4.29 -18.06 -16.16
CA GLY A 453 5.31 -17.12 -16.56
C GLY A 453 6.52 -17.05 -15.64
N GLY A 454 7.55 -16.41 -16.17
CA GLY A 454 8.85 -16.29 -15.56
C GLY A 454 9.48 -14.95 -15.87
N ARG A 455 10.24 -14.43 -14.91
CA ARG A 455 11.05 -13.22 -15.02
C ARG A 455 12.46 -13.51 -14.55
N ARG A 456 13.45 -13.01 -15.29
CA ARG A 456 14.85 -12.98 -14.88
C ARG A 456 15.23 -11.54 -14.59
N ASP A 457 15.71 -11.28 -13.38
CA ASP A 457 16.29 -10.00 -12.98
C ASP A 457 17.80 -10.17 -12.78
N GLU A 458 18.59 -9.29 -13.39
CA GLU A 458 20.03 -9.16 -13.21
C GLU A 458 20.34 -7.77 -12.64
N MET A 459 20.78 -7.72 -11.38
CA MET A 459 21.11 -6.48 -10.67
C MET A 459 22.59 -6.41 -10.37
N ARG A 460 23.19 -5.27 -10.70
CA ARG A 460 24.53 -4.88 -10.28
C ARG A 460 24.42 -3.62 -9.45
N ALA A 461 24.99 -3.62 -8.26
CA ALA A 461 24.95 -2.46 -7.39
C ALA A 461 26.26 -2.23 -6.66
N THR A 462 26.57 -0.96 -6.44
CA THR A 462 27.58 -0.50 -5.49
C THR A 462 26.86 0.12 -4.30
N TYR A 463 27.32 -0.22 -3.10
CA TYR A 463 26.79 0.35 -1.88
C TYR A 463 27.96 0.95 -1.10
N SER A 464 28.01 2.27 -0.95
CA SER A 464 29.02 2.94 -0.13
C SER A 464 28.57 2.93 1.33
N SER A 465 29.29 2.18 2.16
CA SER A 465 29.11 2.11 3.61
C SER A 465 30.45 1.75 4.26
N ALA A 466 30.48 1.44 5.56
CA ALA A 466 31.73 1.07 6.24
C ALA A 466 32.53 -0.07 5.58
N THR A 467 31.88 -0.97 4.81
CA THR A 467 32.54 -2.09 4.10
C THR A 467 32.42 -2.04 2.58
N SER A 468 31.77 -1.01 2.04
CA SER A 468 31.54 -0.77 0.61
C SER A 468 31.38 -1.99 -0.32
N PRO A 469 30.40 -2.90 -0.09
CA PRO A 469 30.28 -4.13 -0.86
C PRO A 469 29.84 -3.87 -2.31
N LYS A 470 30.39 -4.66 -3.24
CA LYS A 470 29.85 -4.82 -4.60
C LYS A 470 28.84 -5.95 -4.61
N LEU A 471 27.69 -5.71 -5.20
CA LEU A 471 26.56 -6.62 -5.21
C LEU A 471 26.22 -7.04 -6.63
N ASN A 472 26.09 -8.35 -6.84
CA ASN A 472 25.71 -8.93 -8.12
C ASN A 472 24.69 -10.04 -7.84
N TYR A 473 23.46 -9.85 -8.33
CA TYR A 473 22.35 -10.76 -8.13
C TYR A 473 21.68 -11.08 -9.44
N GLY A 474 21.54 -12.37 -9.72
CA GLY A 474 20.68 -12.87 -10.79
C GLY A 474 19.61 -13.78 -10.23
N GLN A 475 18.33 -13.42 -10.32
CA GLN A 475 17.22 -14.20 -9.73
C GLN A 475 16.11 -14.49 -10.74
N TRP A 476 15.53 -15.68 -10.61
CA TRP A 476 14.33 -16.07 -11.33
C TRP A 476 13.11 -15.92 -10.42
N SER A 477 12.07 -15.27 -10.94
CA SER A 477 10.75 -15.17 -10.33
C SER A 477 9.73 -15.87 -11.21
N THR A 478 8.86 -16.68 -10.61
CA THR A 478 7.87 -17.50 -11.33
C THR A 478 6.47 -17.22 -10.83
N ARG A 479 5.49 -17.42 -11.72
CA ARG A 479 4.07 -17.40 -11.42
C ARG A 479 3.40 -18.52 -12.22
N ALA A 480 2.57 -19.30 -11.53
CA ALA A 480 1.72 -20.31 -12.14
C ALA A 480 0.32 -20.20 -11.54
N ALA A 481 -0.72 -20.28 -12.35
CA ALA A 481 -2.09 -20.34 -11.89
C ALA A 481 -2.96 -21.21 -12.79
N LEU A 482 -3.89 -21.95 -12.21
CA LEU A 482 -4.91 -22.72 -12.90
C LEU A 482 -6.28 -22.21 -12.45
N SER A 483 -7.13 -21.82 -13.38
CA SER A 483 -8.50 -21.40 -13.11
C SER A 483 -9.52 -22.23 -13.86
N TYR A 484 -10.68 -22.40 -13.23
CA TYR A 484 -11.88 -22.98 -13.84
C TYR A 484 -13.02 -21.99 -13.78
N HIS A 485 -13.50 -21.57 -14.94
CA HIS A 485 -14.55 -20.57 -15.13
C HIS A 485 -15.91 -21.24 -15.31
N PHE A 486 -16.74 -21.24 -14.27
CA PHE A 486 -18.11 -21.79 -14.38
C PHE A 486 -18.92 -20.98 -15.41
N SER A 487 -18.73 -19.65 -15.38
CA SER A 487 -19.26 -18.63 -16.28
C SER A 487 -18.28 -17.44 -16.36
N ASP A 488 -18.60 -16.43 -17.18
CA ASP A 488 -17.84 -15.17 -17.24
C ASP A 488 -17.90 -14.36 -15.93
N GLN A 489 -18.88 -14.68 -15.07
CA GLN A 489 -19.10 -14.02 -13.78
C GLN A 489 -18.52 -14.79 -12.61
N SER A 490 -18.08 -16.05 -12.80
CA SER A 490 -17.63 -16.87 -11.67
C SER A 490 -16.56 -17.87 -12.02
N HIS A 491 -15.48 -17.86 -11.23
CA HIS A 491 -14.39 -18.81 -11.39
C HIS A 491 -13.69 -19.09 -10.06
N ILE A 492 -13.04 -20.24 -10.01
CA ILE A 492 -12.10 -20.62 -8.96
C ILE A 492 -10.69 -20.66 -9.55
N TYR A 493 -9.68 -20.43 -8.72
CA TYR A 493 -8.29 -20.54 -9.12
C TYR A 493 -7.42 -21.11 -8.01
N MET A 494 -6.30 -21.72 -8.41
CA MET A 494 -5.16 -21.99 -7.56
C MET A 494 -3.92 -21.33 -8.18
N ALA A 495 -3.08 -20.70 -7.37
CA ALA A 495 -1.91 -19.98 -7.82
C ALA A 495 -0.68 -20.23 -6.93
N SER A 496 0.49 -20.16 -7.52
CA SER A 496 1.79 -20.16 -6.84
C SER A 496 2.65 -19.05 -7.45
N SER A 497 3.20 -18.19 -6.61
CA SER A 497 4.11 -17.12 -7.03
C SER A 497 5.32 -17.01 -6.12
N SER A 498 6.45 -16.56 -6.69
CA SER A 498 7.68 -16.31 -5.94
C SER A 498 8.09 -14.85 -5.98
N SER A 499 8.79 -14.40 -4.94
CA SER A 499 9.44 -13.09 -4.89
C SER A 499 10.85 -13.20 -4.33
N PHE A 500 11.68 -12.20 -4.63
CA PHE A 500 12.99 -12.04 -4.02
C PHE A 500 13.29 -10.56 -3.73
N SER A 501 14.14 -10.29 -2.74
CA SER A 501 14.68 -8.95 -2.49
C SER A 501 16.19 -9.08 -2.24
N PRO A 502 17.05 -8.41 -3.03
CA PRO A 502 18.49 -8.52 -2.88
C PRO A 502 19.01 -7.81 -1.63
N THR A 503 20.24 -8.13 -1.22
CA THR A 503 20.91 -7.38 -0.14
C THR A 503 21.10 -5.92 -0.52
N ALA A 504 21.07 -5.03 0.47
CA ALA A 504 21.15 -3.58 0.35
C ALA A 504 19.97 -2.92 -0.39
N ASP A 505 19.01 -3.70 -0.92
CA ASP A 505 17.71 -3.17 -1.34
C ASP A 505 17.05 -2.45 -0.15
N LEU A 506 16.46 -1.29 -0.44
CA LEU A 506 15.92 -0.38 0.57
C LEU A 506 16.97 0.10 1.60
N TYR A 507 18.22 0.23 1.16
CA TYR A 507 19.31 0.91 1.86
C TYR A 507 19.78 0.24 3.17
N GLN A 508 19.63 -1.08 3.28
CA GLN A 508 19.92 -1.88 4.47
C GLN A 508 21.42 -2.02 4.75
N LEU A 509 21.79 -2.00 6.03
CA LEU A 509 23.16 -2.26 6.47
C LEU A 509 23.52 -3.74 6.30
N THR A 510 24.68 -3.99 5.68
CA THR A 510 25.26 -5.33 5.64
C THR A 510 26.78 -5.22 5.64
N VAL A 511 27.43 -6.14 6.35
CA VAL A 511 28.91 -6.16 6.47
C VAL A 511 29.51 -6.94 5.29
N GLN A 512 28.78 -7.93 4.81
CA GLN A 512 29.10 -8.79 3.66
C GLN A 512 27.84 -8.99 2.80
N PRO A 513 27.99 -9.32 1.50
CA PRO A 513 26.86 -9.74 0.66
C PRO A 513 26.16 -10.96 1.27
N LEU A 514 24.83 -10.91 1.42
CA LEU A 514 24.02 -12.06 1.85
C LEU A 514 23.18 -12.60 0.68
N PRO A 515 22.72 -13.86 0.73
CA PRO A 515 21.71 -14.34 -0.20
C PRO A 515 20.47 -13.42 -0.21
N PRO A 516 19.77 -13.31 -1.35
CA PRO A 516 18.54 -12.52 -1.41
C PRO A 516 17.48 -13.13 -0.49
N GLU A 517 16.61 -12.29 0.05
CA GLU A 517 15.36 -12.74 0.65
C GLU A 517 14.58 -13.51 -0.41
N ARG A 518 13.88 -14.58 -0.01
CA ARG A 518 13.04 -15.36 -0.92
C ARG A 518 11.68 -15.59 -0.32
N SER A 519 10.66 -15.44 -1.14
CA SER A 519 9.29 -15.65 -0.74
C SER A 519 8.57 -16.57 -1.71
N ASN A 520 7.69 -17.43 -1.19
CA ASN A 520 6.79 -18.26 -1.97
C ASN A 520 5.38 -18.13 -1.40
N VAL A 521 4.41 -17.86 -2.26
CA VAL A 521 3.01 -17.73 -1.87
C VAL A 521 2.19 -18.70 -2.69
N LYS A 522 1.40 -19.53 -2.00
CA LYS A 522 0.40 -20.41 -2.59
C LYS A 522 -0.97 -19.89 -2.21
N GLU A 523 -1.88 -19.86 -3.15
CA GLU A 523 -3.22 -19.30 -2.97
C GLU A 523 -4.26 -20.18 -3.66
N ILE A 524 -5.43 -20.35 -3.04
CA ILE A 524 -6.64 -20.87 -3.66
C ILE A 524 -7.71 -19.81 -3.46
N GLY A 525 -8.38 -19.39 -4.52
CA GLY A 525 -9.38 -18.34 -4.44
C GLY A 525 -10.57 -18.59 -5.34
N ALA A 526 -11.60 -17.80 -5.10
CA ALA A 526 -12.83 -17.83 -5.86
C ALA A 526 -13.38 -16.42 -5.99
N LYS A 527 -13.88 -16.10 -7.18
CA LYS A 527 -14.41 -14.77 -7.53
C LYS A 527 -15.77 -14.91 -8.16
N TRP A 528 -16.69 -14.05 -7.75
CA TRP A 528 -18.03 -13.95 -8.30
C TRP A 528 -18.37 -12.49 -8.59
N LEU A 529 -19.06 -12.27 -9.68
CA LEU A 529 -19.80 -11.07 -9.97
C LEU A 529 -21.29 -11.37 -9.74
N LEU A 530 -21.86 -10.73 -8.73
CA LEU A 530 -23.25 -10.86 -8.31
C LEU A 530 -24.06 -9.66 -8.83
N PHE A 531 -25.38 -9.78 -8.82
CA PHE A 531 -26.30 -8.70 -9.22
C PHE A 531 -25.97 -8.14 -10.61
N ASP A 532 -25.99 -8.99 -11.64
CA ASP A 532 -25.72 -8.61 -13.03
C ASP A 532 -24.33 -8.00 -13.29
N GLY A 533 -23.37 -8.30 -12.43
CA GLY A 533 -22.03 -7.74 -12.52
C GLY A 533 -21.72 -6.71 -11.45
N ASP A 534 -22.74 -6.14 -10.80
CA ASP A 534 -22.62 -4.92 -10.02
C ASP A 534 -21.85 -5.05 -8.71
N LEU A 535 -21.80 -6.25 -8.13
CA LEU A 535 -21.06 -6.54 -6.90
C LEU A 535 -20.00 -7.62 -7.12
N ALA A 536 -18.74 -7.30 -6.86
CA ALA A 536 -17.68 -8.30 -6.80
C ALA A 536 -17.59 -8.92 -5.40
N LEU A 537 -17.61 -10.24 -5.33
CA LEU A 537 -17.23 -11.04 -4.17
C LEU A 537 -15.93 -11.79 -4.48
N ARG A 538 -14.89 -11.56 -3.68
CA ARG A 538 -13.57 -12.18 -3.86
C ARG A 538 -13.15 -12.89 -2.57
N THR A 539 -12.63 -14.10 -2.70
CA THR A 539 -12.19 -14.92 -1.58
C THR A 539 -10.82 -15.52 -1.87
N ALA A 540 -9.98 -15.65 -0.85
CA ALA A 540 -8.69 -16.30 -0.96
C ALA A 540 -8.29 -17.02 0.34
N LEU A 541 -7.73 -18.21 0.19
CA LEU A 541 -6.99 -18.96 1.20
C LEU A 541 -5.53 -18.97 0.78
N TYR A 542 -4.61 -18.57 1.65
CA TYR A 542 -3.20 -18.48 1.27
C TYR A 542 -2.25 -19.04 2.32
N HIS A 543 -1.09 -19.46 1.82
CA HIS A 543 0.11 -19.80 2.57
C HIS A 543 1.28 -18.99 2.00
N ALA A 544 1.81 -18.06 2.79
CA ALA A 544 2.93 -17.22 2.40
C ALA A 544 4.14 -17.52 3.29
N GLU A 545 5.27 -17.88 2.68
CA GLU A 545 6.54 -18.16 3.37
C GLU A 545 7.59 -17.15 2.92
N LYS A 546 8.39 -16.65 3.87
CA LYS A 546 9.56 -15.80 3.62
C LYS A 546 10.80 -16.39 4.31
N LYS A 547 11.92 -16.40 3.59
CA LYS A 547 13.24 -16.86 4.04
C LYS A 547 14.24 -15.71 4.01
N TRP A 548 15.19 -15.78 4.94
CA TRP A 548 16.28 -14.81 5.09
C TRP A 548 15.78 -13.37 5.20
N GLU A 549 14.69 -13.16 5.96
CA GLU A 549 14.13 -11.84 6.15
C GLU A 549 15.15 -10.93 6.81
N ARG A 550 15.39 -9.78 6.18
CA ARG A 550 16.36 -8.79 6.60
C ARG A 550 15.77 -7.83 7.59
N ASN A 551 16.65 -7.30 8.44
CA ASN A 551 16.27 -6.21 9.30
C ASN A 551 16.24 -4.92 8.48
N THR A 552 15.05 -4.32 8.44
CA THR A 552 14.75 -3.09 7.70
C THR A 552 15.12 -1.83 8.48
N ASP A 553 15.43 -2.00 9.75
CA ASP A 553 15.92 -0.96 10.64
C ASP A 553 17.38 -0.65 10.33
N LEU A 554 17.63 0.57 9.88
CA LEU A 554 18.93 1.06 9.45
C LEU A 554 19.86 1.44 10.59
N GLU A 555 19.37 1.43 11.83
CA GLU A 555 20.17 1.62 13.04
C GLU A 555 20.52 0.26 13.67
N SER A 556 19.92 -0.85 13.19
CA SER A 556 20.21 -2.20 13.67
C SER A 556 21.57 -2.70 13.21
N THR A 557 22.30 -3.34 14.14
CA THR A 557 23.54 -4.08 13.84
C THR A 557 23.28 -5.52 13.38
N ALA A 558 22.07 -6.04 13.58
CA ALA A 558 21.63 -7.34 13.05
C ALA A 558 21.08 -7.17 11.64
N ALA A 559 21.65 -7.93 10.71
CA ALA A 559 21.36 -7.89 9.27
C ALA A 559 20.15 -8.75 8.87
N ILE A 560 19.95 -9.87 9.57
CA ILE A 560 18.85 -10.82 9.43
C ILE A 560 17.91 -10.65 10.63
N LEU A 561 16.63 -10.48 10.34
CA LEU A 561 15.56 -10.33 11.30
C LEU A 561 14.95 -11.66 11.71
N THR A 562 14.65 -12.53 10.74
CA THR A 562 14.23 -13.92 10.93
C THR A 562 14.75 -14.77 9.78
N LYS A 563 15.16 -16.01 10.05
CA LYS A 563 15.65 -16.90 8.99
C LYS A 563 14.49 -17.48 8.18
N LYS A 564 13.37 -17.78 8.83
CA LYS A 564 12.16 -18.28 8.17
C LYS A 564 10.91 -17.90 8.94
N ARG A 565 9.88 -17.42 8.24
CA ARG A 565 8.54 -17.20 8.81
C ARG A 565 7.44 -17.45 7.79
N ARG A 566 6.23 -17.68 8.30
CA ARG A 566 5.02 -17.89 7.48
C ARG A 566 3.87 -16.98 7.91
N THR A 567 2.92 -16.79 7.02
CA THR A 567 1.56 -16.35 7.32
C THR A 567 0.59 -17.24 6.54
N ASN A 568 -0.28 -17.96 7.24
CA ASN A 568 -1.48 -18.54 6.63
C ASN A 568 -2.64 -17.56 6.80
N GLY A 569 -3.56 -17.50 5.85
CA GLY A 569 -4.72 -16.65 6.05
C GLY A 569 -5.90 -16.91 5.13
N ILE A 570 -7.01 -16.30 5.53
CA ILE A 570 -8.29 -16.26 4.82
C ILE A 570 -8.60 -14.80 4.55
N GLU A 571 -8.97 -14.48 3.32
CA GLU A 571 -9.37 -13.15 2.90
C GLU A 571 -10.73 -13.20 2.20
N LEU A 572 -11.57 -12.21 2.50
CA LEU A 572 -12.88 -11.98 1.90
C LEU A 572 -12.98 -10.51 1.54
N GLU A 573 -13.50 -10.20 0.36
CA GLU A 573 -13.74 -8.84 -0.10
C GLU A 573 -15.07 -8.74 -0.85
N LEU A 574 -15.81 -7.67 -0.57
CA LEU A 574 -17.02 -7.25 -1.26
C LEU A 574 -16.82 -5.83 -1.78
N ALA A 575 -17.09 -5.58 -3.06
CA ALA A 575 -16.94 -4.26 -3.66
C ALA A 575 -17.94 -4.04 -4.79
N GLY A 576 -18.78 -3.01 -4.66
CA GLY A 576 -19.77 -2.64 -5.69
C GLY A 576 -21.17 -2.39 -5.13
N ARG A 577 -22.19 -2.51 -5.98
CA ARG A 577 -23.58 -2.15 -5.67
C ARG A 577 -24.42 -3.38 -5.32
N ILE A 578 -25.16 -3.27 -4.22
CA ILE A 578 -26.21 -4.24 -3.85
C ILE A 578 -27.51 -3.89 -4.56
N THR A 579 -27.80 -2.59 -4.68
CA THR A 579 -28.90 -2.03 -5.49
C THR A 579 -28.40 -0.75 -6.17
N PRO A 580 -29.13 -0.17 -7.14
CA PRO A 580 -28.74 1.11 -7.74
C PRO A 580 -28.52 2.26 -6.74
N ASN A 581 -29.13 2.16 -5.55
CA ASN A 581 -29.03 3.15 -4.48
C ASN A 581 -28.12 2.72 -3.33
N TRP A 582 -27.69 1.46 -3.24
CA TRP A 582 -26.94 0.93 -2.11
C TRP A 582 -25.59 0.35 -2.54
N GLU A 583 -24.52 0.93 -2.03
CA GLU A 583 -23.15 0.56 -2.37
C GLU A 583 -22.34 0.11 -1.16
N VAL A 584 -21.45 -0.86 -1.34
CA VAL A 584 -20.64 -1.45 -0.28
C VAL A 584 -19.21 -1.70 -0.74
N PHE A 585 -18.29 -1.45 0.19
CA PHE A 585 -16.91 -1.89 0.12
C PHE A 585 -16.56 -2.53 1.47
N SER A 586 -16.07 -3.76 1.48
CA SER A 586 -15.69 -4.44 2.72
C SER A 586 -14.55 -5.42 2.48
N GLY A 587 -13.64 -5.50 3.45
CA GLY A 587 -12.56 -6.45 3.46
C GLY A 587 -12.39 -7.10 4.83
N LEU A 588 -12.20 -8.42 4.86
CA LEU A 588 -11.84 -9.20 6.04
C LEU A 588 -10.56 -9.98 5.74
N ALA A 589 -9.61 -9.97 6.68
CA ALA A 589 -8.48 -10.88 6.67
C ALA A 589 -8.33 -11.53 8.04
N LEU A 590 -8.20 -12.85 8.06
CA LEU A 590 -7.82 -13.66 9.22
C LEU A 590 -6.42 -14.22 8.96
N MET A 591 -5.50 -14.05 9.90
CA MET A 591 -4.08 -14.33 9.70
C MET A 591 -3.51 -15.15 10.86
N ASP A 592 -2.79 -16.23 10.53
CA ASP A 592 -1.98 -17.05 11.44
C ASP A 592 -0.49 -16.93 11.05
N PRO A 593 0.20 -15.89 11.53
CA PRO A 593 1.62 -15.66 11.27
C PRO A 593 2.53 -16.27 12.36
N GLU A 594 3.65 -16.86 11.93
CA GLU A 594 4.55 -17.59 12.83
C GLU A 594 6.03 -17.48 12.39
N ILE A 595 6.93 -17.26 13.36
CA ILE A 595 8.38 -17.40 13.16
C ILE A 595 8.75 -18.88 13.24
N LEU A 596 9.23 -19.45 12.13
CA LEU A 596 9.58 -20.86 12.00
C LEU A 596 11.05 -21.12 12.34
N GLU A 597 11.94 -20.20 11.96
CA GLU A 597 13.37 -20.25 12.25
C GLU A 597 13.86 -18.84 12.65
N VAL A 598 14.57 -18.79 13.79
CA VAL A 598 15.11 -17.55 14.36
C VAL A 598 16.29 -17.03 13.55
N ALA A 599 16.65 -15.75 13.74
CA ALA A 599 17.74 -15.15 12.98
C ALA A 599 19.12 -15.74 13.33
N GLU A 600 19.99 -15.76 12.33
CA GLU A 600 21.42 -16.01 12.46
C GLU A 600 22.15 -14.78 11.89
N ASN A 601 22.99 -14.14 12.70
CA ASN A 601 23.67 -12.89 12.36
C ASN A 601 25.17 -12.99 12.59
N VAL A 602 25.95 -12.42 11.68
CA VAL A 602 27.40 -12.27 11.81
C VAL A 602 27.67 -10.91 12.44
N ASN A 603 28.40 -10.89 13.56
CA ASN A 603 28.83 -9.65 14.17
C ASN A 603 29.84 -8.93 13.25
N ALA A 604 29.56 -7.67 12.94
CA ALA A 604 30.34 -6.87 11.99
C ALA A 604 31.82 -6.71 12.35
N THR A 605 32.13 -6.66 13.64
CA THR A 605 33.46 -6.36 14.16
C THR A 605 34.27 -7.61 14.45
N THR A 606 33.62 -8.66 14.95
CA THR A 606 34.28 -9.88 15.43
C THR A 606 34.17 -11.06 14.46
N GLY A 607 33.26 -11.00 13.49
CA GLY A 607 32.98 -12.11 12.56
C GLY A 607 32.26 -13.31 13.20
N VAL A 608 31.95 -13.24 14.50
CA VAL A 608 31.29 -14.33 15.22
C VAL A 608 29.84 -14.47 14.76
N LEU A 609 29.43 -15.71 14.47
CA LEU A 609 28.05 -16.06 14.21
C LEU A 609 27.27 -16.13 15.53
N THR A 610 26.17 -15.40 15.59
CA THR A 610 25.24 -15.36 16.73
C THR A 610 23.86 -15.82 16.28
N SER A 611 23.22 -16.67 17.08
CA SER A 611 21.83 -17.06 16.87
C SER A 611 20.94 -16.27 17.83
N ALA A 612 19.81 -15.79 17.33
CA ALA A 612 18.80 -15.17 18.16
C ALA A 612 18.22 -16.18 19.16
N ASN A 613 17.60 -15.69 20.22
CA ASN A 613 17.04 -16.54 21.28
C ASN A 613 16.04 -17.56 20.69
N PRO A 614 16.21 -18.87 20.94
CA PRO A 614 15.34 -19.92 20.38
C PRO A 614 13.87 -19.78 20.80
N ASP A 615 13.57 -19.09 21.90
CA ASP A 615 12.21 -18.86 22.39
C ASP A 615 11.36 -17.93 21.50
N TYR A 616 11.98 -17.30 20.49
CA TYR A 616 11.26 -16.58 19.43
C TYR A 616 10.63 -17.52 18.40
N LYS A 617 11.06 -18.78 18.30
CA LYS A 617 10.42 -19.79 17.45
C LYS A 617 8.98 -20.05 17.92
N GLY A 618 8.04 -20.15 16.99
CA GLY A 618 6.62 -20.31 17.27
C GLY A 618 5.93 -19.04 17.77
N ARG A 619 6.64 -17.90 17.87
CA ARG A 619 6.05 -16.62 18.24
C ARG A 619 5.47 -15.92 17.01
N ARG A 620 4.43 -15.14 17.27
CA ARG A 620 3.79 -14.29 16.27
C ARG A 620 4.71 -13.13 15.85
N PRO A 621 5.00 -12.96 14.55
CA PRO A 621 5.76 -11.83 14.02
C PRO A 621 5.22 -10.47 14.44
N ARG A 622 6.14 -9.50 14.49
CA ARG A 622 5.86 -8.08 14.74
C ARG A 622 4.85 -7.51 13.74
N ASN A 623 4.08 -6.53 14.21
CA ASN A 623 3.02 -5.80 13.49
C ASN A 623 2.07 -6.64 12.61
N THR A 624 1.88 -7.93 12.91
CA THR A 624 0.96 -8.79 12.14
C THR A 624 -0.20 -9.24 13.04
N PRO A 625 -1.33 -8.51 13.04
CA PRO A 625 -2.48 -8.87 13.86
C PRO A 625 -3.14 -10.16 13.35
N PRO A 626 -3.92 -10.87 14.18
CA PRO A 626 -4.56 -12.11 13.75
C PRO A 626 -5.81 -11.86 12.90
N TYR A 627 -6.31 -10.62 12.88
CA TYR A 627 -7.44 -10.21 12.06
C TYR A 627 -7.40 -8.71 11.75
N THR A 628 -7.97 -8.37 10.60
CA THR A 628 -8.34 -7.00 10.21
C THR A 628 -9.69 -7.05 9.52
N PHE A 629 -10.54 -6.06 9.76
CA PHE A 629 -11.82 -5.93 9.08
C PHE A 629 -12.08 -4.46 8.74
N ASN A 630 -12.64 -4.20 7.57
CA ASN A 630 -13.19 -2.91 7.22
C ASN A 630 -14.53 -3.07 6.49
N LEU A 631 -15.38 -2.07 6.66
CA LEU A 631 -16.64 -1.92 5.95
C LEU A 631 -16.87 -0.44 5.73
N TRP A 632 -17.27 -0.09 4.51
CA TRP A 632 -17.80 1.21 4.15
C TRP A 632 -19.02 0.99 3.27
N THR A 633 -20.10 1.69 3.54
CA THR A 633 -21.32 1.57 2.75
C THR A 633 -22.00 2.91 2.61
N THR A 634 -22.63 3.15 1.46
CA THR A 634 -23.41 4.36 1.21
C THR A 634 -24.78 4.03 0.65
N TYR A 635 -25.75 4.88 0.97
CA TYR A 635 -27.12 4.79 0.48
C TYR A 635 -27.57 6.12 -0.10
N LYS A 636 -27.99 6.11 -1.37
CA LYS A 636 -28.60 7.25 -2.05
C LYS A 636 -30.06 7.37 -1.63
N LEU A 637 -30.42 8.53 -1.11
CA LEU A 637 -31.76 8.91 -0.71
C LEU A 637 -32.39 9.81 -1.79
N PRO A 638 -33.72 9.99 -1.78
CA PRO A 638 -34.39 10.94 -2.66
C PRO A 638 -33.85 12.37 -2.55
N TYR A 639 -34.11 13.18 -3.58
CA TYR A 639 -33.79 14.61 -3.62
C TYR A 639 -32.29 14.95 -3.53
N GLY A 640 -31.40 14.04 -3.91
CA GLY A 640 -29.95 14.29 -3.97
C GLY A 640 -29.21 14.05 -2.66
N TRP A 641 -29.86 13.51 -1.63
CA TRP A 641 -29.19 13.14 -0.38
C TRP A 641 -28.46 11.80 -0.51
N LYS A 642 -27.31 11.68 0.14
CA LYS A 642 -26.57 10.42 0.26
C LYS A 642 -26.02 10.32 1.68
N ILE A 643 -26.15 9.15 2.29
CA ILE A 643 -25.57 8.87 3.61
C ILE A 643 -24.54 7.77 3.49
N GLY A 644 -23.51 7.82 4.33
CA GLY A 644 -22.42 6.86 4.35
C GLY A 644 -21.95 6.56 5.76
N GLY A 645 -21.44 5.36 5.96
CA GLY A 645 -20.85 4.96 7.22
C GLY A 645 -19.97 3.74 7.08
N GLY A 646 -19.02 3.62 8.01
CA GLY A 646 -18.12 2.50 8.00
C GLY A 646 -17.37 2.30 9.30
N VAL A 647 -16.66 1.18 9.35
CA VAL A 647 -15.86 0.75 10.48
C VAL A 647 -14.52 0.20 10.01
N GLU A 648 -13.45 0.54 10.71
CA GLU A 648 -12.14 -0.10 10.66
C GLU A 648 -11.89 -0.85 11.97
N VAL A 649 -11.55 -2.14 11.88
CA VAL A 649 -11.18 -3.01 13.01
C VAL A 649 -9.78 -3.58 12.78
N LYS A 650 -8.92 -3.46 13.78
CA LYS A 650 -7.56 -4.01 13.75
C LYS A 650 -7.26 -4.74 15.04
N GLY A 651 -6.77 -5.97 14.93
CA GLY A 651 -6.34 -6.74 16.10
C GLY A 651 -5.13 -6.13 16.81
N LYS A 652 -4.81 -6.65 18.00
CA LYS A 652 -3.62 -6.24 18.76
C LYS A 652 -2.35 -6.52 17.95
N ARG A 653 -1.41 -5.57 17.95
CA ARG A 653 -0.15 -5.62 17.19
C ARG A 653 1.04 -5.62 18.14
N TYR A 654 2.09 -6.34 17.77
CA TYR A 654 3.29 -6.48 18.59
C TYR A 654 4.45 -5.67 18.00
N GLY A 655 5.25 -5.06 18.87
CA GLY A 655 6.55 -4.47 18.55
C GLY A 655 7.63 -5.14 19.40
N TYR A 656 8.64 -5.71 18.77
CA TYR A 656 9.80 -6.32 19.42
C TYR A 656 10.87 -6.67 18.38
N ASN A 657 12.11 -6.87 18.84
CA ASN A 657 13.21 -7.30 18.00
C ASN A 657 13.43 -8.84 18.08
N PRO A 658 13.03 -9.62 17.05
CA PRO A 658 13.21 -11.08 17.02
C PRO A 658 14.65 -11.53 16.71
N SER A 659 15.58 -10.61 16.45
CA SER A 659 17.00 -10.94 16.17
C SER A 659 17.90 -10.90 17.42
N GLY A 660 17.34 -10.52 18.58
CA GLY A 660 18.10 -10.40 19.82
C GLY A 660 18.57 -11.74 20.39
N THR A 661 19.81 -11.79 20.89
CA THR A 661 20.39 -12.96 21.57
C THR A 661 19.97 -13.05 23.05
N GLY A 662 19.51 -11.94 23.63
CA GLY A 662 19.12 -11.84 25.03
C GLY A 662 17.76 -12.47 25.35
N PRO A 663 17.30 -12.34 26.61
CA PRO A 663 15.99 -12.83 27.03
C PRO A 663 14.86 -12.24 26.18
N ILE A 664 13.83 -13.04 25.92
CA ILE A 664 12.61 -12.56 25.28
C ILE A 664 11.93 -11.48 26.16
N PRO A 665 11.14 -10.57 25.57
CA PRO A 665 10.34 -9.64 26.35
C PRO A 665 9.39 -10.38 27.29
N THR A 666 9.47 -10.10 28.60
CA THR A 666 8.57 -10.60 29.64
C THR A 666 8.01 -9.43 30.47
N LEU A 667 7.04 -9.73 31.36
CA LEU A 667 6.65 -8.88 32.48
C LEU A 667 7.55 -9.14 33.70
N PRO A 668 7.68 -8.20 34.65
CA PRO A 668 8.47 -8.41 35.86
C PRO A 668 8.04 -9.66 36.63
N GLY A 669 8.99 -10.53 36.96
CA GLY A 669 8.72 -11.78 37.68
C GLY A 669 8.14 -12.91 36.83
N GLU A 670 7.96 -12.70 35.52
CA GLU A 670 7.42 -13.71 34.60
C GLU A 670 8.46 -14.20 33.58
N THR A 671 8.25 -15.42 33.09
CA THR A 671 9.04 -16.04 32.01
C THR A 671 8.30 -16.07 30.66
N LYS A 672 7.04 -15.64 30.64
CA LYS A 672 6.18 -15.71 29.46
C LYS A 672 6.48 -14.57 28.48
N PHE A 673 6.32 -14.83 27.19
CA PHE A 673 6.49 -13.84 26.13
C PHE A 673 5.42 -12.73 26.21
N HIS A 674 5.87 -11.51 26.54
CA HIS A 674 5.11 -10.27 26.62
C HIS A 674 5.82 -9.15 25.84
N PRO A 675 5.66 -9.06 24.51
CA PRO A 675 6.22 -7.97 23.71
C PRO A 675 5.43 -6.67 23.90
N ASN A 676 6.02 -5.55 23.47
CA ASN A 676 5.30 -4.29 23.40
C ASN A 676 4.03 -4.48 22.54
N THR A 677 2.88 -4.08 23.05
CA THR A 677 1.59 -4.41 22.45
C THR A 677 0.73 -3.16 22.27
N ALA A 678 0.47 -2.79 21.02
CA ALA A 678 -0.60 -1.85 20.70
C ALA A 678 -1.96 -2.59 20.76
N PRO A 679 -2.95 -2.07 21.50
CA PRO A 679 -4.23 -2.74 21.66
C PRO A 679 -5.00 -2.87 20.35
N ALA A 680 -5.94 -3.81 20.33
CA ALA A 680 -6.94 -3.88 19.27
C ALA A 680 -7.83 -2.63 19.32
N TYR A 681 -8.37 -2.23 18.18
CA TYR A 681 -9.31 -1.10 18.11
C TYR A 681 -10.41 -1.32 17.09
N MET A 682 -11.45 -0.50 17.25
CA MET A 682 -12.54 -0.31 16.32
C MET A 682 -12.75 1.20 16.18
N ARG A 683 -12.73 1.71 14.94
CA ARG A 683 -12.96 3.11 14.59
C ARG A 683 -14.17 3.17 13.66
N TRP A 684 -15.08 4.09 13.93
CA TRP A 684 -16.24 4.33 13.10
C TRP A 684 -16.17 5.69 12.43
N ASP A 685 -16.52 5.74 11.16
CA ASP A 685 -16.57 6.95 10.34
C ASP A 685 -17.97 7.09 9.72
N ALA A 686 -18.41 8.32 9.49
CA ALA A 686 -19.72 8.63 8.92
C ALA A 686 -19.63 9.75 7.90
N MET A 687 -20.59 9.78 6.97
CA MET A 687 -20.72 10.79 5.94
C MET A 687 -22.19 11.13 5.68
N VAL A 688 -22.47 12.40 5.43
CA VAL A 688 -23.73 12.86 4.83
C VAL A 688 -23.36 13.80 3.68
N ALA A 689 -24.00 13.61 2.54
CA ALA A 689 -23.78 14.39 1.33
C ALA A 689 -25.11 14.85 0.73
N TYR A 690 -25.06 16.03 0.10
CA TYR A 690 -26.11 16.55 -0.76
C TYR A 690 -25.49 16.84 -2.13
N GLU A 691 -25.93 16.08 -3.13
CA GLU A 691 -25.36 16.03 -4.47
C GLU A 691 -26.35 16.64 -5.48
N GLN A 692 -25.87 17.57 -6.28
CA GLN A 692 -26.57 18.19 -7.41
C GLN A 692 -25.69 18.06 -8.67
N PRO A 693 -26.25 18.22 -9.89
CA PRO A 693 -25.49 18.02 -11.12
C PRO A 693 -24.20 18.85 -11.24
N ARG A 694 -24.19 20.08 -10.70
CA ARG A 694 -23.05 21.00 -10.77
C ARG A 694 -22.30 21.20 -9.46
N TRP A 695 -22.85 20.75 -8.33
CA TRP A 695 -22.21 20.98 -7.04
C TRP A 695 -22.61 19.94 -6.02
N ALA A 696 -21.76 19.73 -5.02
CA ALA A 696 -22.07 18.87 -3.89
C ALA A 696 -21.54 19.47 -2.59
N MET A 697 -22.23 19.19 -1.49
CA MET A 697 -21.75 19.45 -0.13
C MET A 697 -21.69 18.15 0.64
N ARG A 698 -20.60 17.94 1.39
CA ARG A 698 -20.36 16.70 2.12
C ARG A 698 -19.81 17.00 3.50
N LEU A 699 -20.33 16.31 4.50
CA LEU A 699 -19.87 16.36 5.88
C LEU A 699 -19.34 14.97 6.25
N ASN A 700 -18.05 14.88 6.54
CA ASN A 700 -17.40 13.66 6.99
C ASN A 700 -17.06 13.77 8.48
N VAL A 701 -17.47 12.77 9.27
CA VAL A 701 -17.10 12.63 10.68
C VAL A 701 -16.25 11.38 10.83
N GLN A 702 -14.95 11.59 10.95
CA GLN A 702 -13.97 10.52 11.19
C GLN A 702 -13.84 10.28 12.70
N ASN A 703 -13.75 9.01 13.10
CA ASN A 703 -13.68 8.55 14.48
C ASN A 703 -14.85 9.11 15.33
N VAL A 704 -16.08 8.78 14.94
CA VAL A 704 -17.36 9.27 15.51
C VAL A 704 -17.38 9.17 17.04
N PHE A 705 -16.92 8.05 17.60
CA PHE A 705 -16.90 7.79 19.04
C PHE A 705 -15.68 8.38 19.77
N ASN A 706 -14.80 9.09 19.06
CA ASN A 706 -13.58 9.68 19.62
C ASN A 706 -12.71 8.68 20.38
N THR A 707 -12.66 7.44 19.88
CA THR A 707 -11.87 6.35 20.46
C THR A 707 -10.39 6.71 20.42
N THR A 708 -9.66 6.46 21.51
CA THR A 708 -8.20 6.51 21.48
C THR A 708 -7.68 5.17 20.97
N TYR A 709 -7.02 5.18 19.82
CA TYR A 709 -6.42 4.00 19.20
C TYR A 709 -5.01 4.33 18.71
N TYR A 710 -4.26 3.28 18.38
CA TYR A 710 -2.88 3.38 17.92
C TYR A 710 -2.81 2.90 16.49
N ASP A 711 -2.49 3.79 15.58
CA ASP A 711 -2.63 3.52 14.14
C ASP A 711 -1.39 2.83 13.56
N ALA A 712 -0.22 3.23 14.03
CA ALA A 712 1.07 2.69 13.62
C ALA A 712 1.94 2.29 14.81
N ILE A 713 2.85 1.35 14.63
CA ILE A 713 3.78 0.87 15.65
C ILE A 713 5.20 0.87 15.09
N TYR A 714 6.18 1.29 15.86
CA TYR A 714 7.55 0.96 15.50
C TYR A 714 7.75 -0.51 15.82
N ASP A 715 7.75 -1.31 14.77
CA ASP A 715 7.69 -2.76 14.83
C ASP A 715 8.90 -3.38 15.54
N ASN A 716 10.03 -2.69 15.59
CA ASN A 716 11.26 -3.11 16.25
C ASN A 716 11.52 -2.51 17.64
N GLY A 717 10.71 -1.57 18.12
CA GLY A 717 11.17 -0.79 19.28
C GLY A 717 10.09 -0.12 20.12
N PRO A 718 10.42 1.04 20.71
CA PRO A 718 9.83 1.40 21.99
C PRO A 718 8.62 2.32 21.88
N PHE A 719 8.02 2.55 20.72
CA PHE A 719 6.85 3.45 20.64
C PHE A 719 5.79 3.09 19.59
N THR A 720 4.67 3.78 19.69
CA THR A 720 3.51 3.66 18.80
C THR A 720 2.85 5.01 18.58
N ILE A 721 2.26 5.21 17.40
CA ILE A 721 1.63 6.48 16.99
C ILE A 721 0.13 6.40 17.22
N PRO A 722 -0.44 7.24 18.09
CA PRO A 722 -1.89 7.36 18.24
C PRO A 722 -2.55 7.83 16.94
N GLY A 723 -3.71 7.26 16.62
CA GLY A 723 -4.50 7.71 15.49
C GLY A 723 -5.13 9.08 15.71
N GLN A 724 -5.74 9.62 14.66
CA GLN A 724 -6.48 10.88 14.74
C GLN A 724 -7.69 10.72 15.68
N ARG A 725 -7.90 11.71 16.55
CA ARG A 725 -9.15 11.85 17.31
C ARG A 725 -10.31 12.19 16.39
N ARG A 726 -11.52 12.32 16.96
CA ARG A 726 -12.69 12.72 16.19
C ARG A 726 -12.39 13.97 15.38
N ARG A 727 -12.60 13.89 14.07
CA ARG A 727 -12.36 14.99 13.12
C ARG A 727 -13.59 15.15 12.24
N VAL A 728 -14.10 16.38 12.18
CA VAL A 728 -15.21 16.77 11.31
C VAL A 728 -14.64 17.60 10.17
N ILE A 729 -14.99 17.24 8.94
CA ILE A 729 -14.57 17.92 7.71
C ILE A 729 -15.82 18.22 6.89
N MET A 730 -15.97 19.48 6.49
CA MET A 730 -16.96 19.94 5.53
C MET A 730 -16.27 20.16 4.18
N THR A 731 -16.85 19.62 3.12
CA THR A 731 -16.31 19.70 1.76
C THR A 731 -17.39 20.24 0.83
N ALA A 732 -17.02 21.21 0.00
CA ALA A 732 -17.82 21.70 -1.12
C ALA A 732 -17.12 21.32 -2.43
N GLU A 733 -17.90 20.91 -3.43
CA GLU A 733 -17.43 20.56 -4.76
C GLU A 733 -18.25 21.31 -5.81
N TYR A 734 -17.59 21.75 -6.87
CA TYR A 734 -18.22 22.34 -8.06
C TYR A 734 -17.69 21.65 -9.32
N LYS A 735 -18.61 21.22 -10.19
CA LYS A 735 -18.35 20.51 -11.45
C LYS A 735 -18.84 21.36 -12.63
N PHE A 736 -18.05 21.45 -13.71
CA PHE A 736 -18.40 22.21 -14.91
C PHE A 736 -17.82 21.65 -16.20
#